data_AF-A0A916W028-F1
#
_entry.id   AF-A0A916W028-F1
#
_cell.length_a   1.000
_cell.length_b   1.000
_cell.length_c   1.000
_cell.angle_alpha   90.00
_cell.angle_beta   90.00
_cell.angle_gamma   90.00
#
_symmetry.space_group_name_H-M   'P 1'
#
loop_
_entity.id
_entity.type
_entity.pdbx_description
1 polymer ?
#
loop_
_entity_poly.entity_id
_entity_poly.type
_entity_poly.pdbx_seq_one_letter_code
_entity_poly.pdbx_strand_id
1 'polypeptide(L)'
;MNASDSPAPLSCLSLSFRRSRRSRRACLELCVGFLLCLLLVPVCALAQGLADMPSVERVQAEIKGSDPVDTLARQVAVFNVLVQYVNRIKTSRSVRGPFTPDEQKLFDAYRLAAYQISQQFAKTHTAAETQAFNGLHNRYEMDGAFEHDWRARLLGSQASATYNAAMTDLSAGQQKHYQQEMDQYKQAVAQQQAAKNRQASGGSNDPNDPTGVAIRRCLELGGSSISCLGKGINTGMFSLVGLGGMESITSQITGPGPARVVLHGTYARPGEKTSLEFSIGKVSIAGCGDLDASQTAPTYAIEKRPGSARIVVNNSPAPFTLALGPNGGLTGPGMVDVTGKVIVGWTTQTTQVYHNGVSVGAGYAAECGGSCRNTTQSPIYKVKTERCTIGTYNAPPPLPPPNPKADALNNSPVGMIGGLVAYTNGGAEAMDNADAPRGLRMNGLYSDGRMRLQFSPAAAILDCGEAHVRLEYTVENTPDRFLVHVANSSGGPFTLAVEPDNSLRGSGQTTVNGRLISGMEGENVTYRPHSETCEVGTLRPDTGSGETMKVAEGSAAAPPADSTSVAPASYTGPEAPISAVPAPSAATSAAANRAYPATASATGAAGTGAAMRVFITSAFDGGANPMAGQVVWVMRERMDAVLRSLGAPIPANATPSQAWIAFAMACKGRDCSSALAQLKTRVVAATRLDAGGKATISTQTAATGTYYLFAQVRGPGGLLMWDVPANFQPGDNTVTLTATNAELIH
;
A
#
# COMPACT_ATOMS: atom_id res chain seq x y z
N MET A 1 -60.91 46.01 13.74
CA MET A 1 -59.68 45.83 14.54
C MET A 1 -58.50 45.91 13.58
N ASN A 2 -57.66 46.92 13.80
CA ASN A 2 -56.36 47.28 13.22
C ASN A 2 -55.51 46.08 12.75
N ALA A 3 -54.53 46.19 11.86
CA ALA A 3 -54.09 47.19 10.88
C ALA A 3 -52.98 46.47 10.10
N SER A 4 -52.96 46.64 8.78
CA SER A 4 -51.85 46.29 7.90
C SER A 4 -50.87 47.47 7.86
N ASP A 5 -49.59 47.26 8.14
CA ASP A 5 -48.56 48.24 7.77
C ASP A 5 -47.19 47.59 7.54
N SER A 6 -46.72 47.75 6.30
CA SER A 6 -45.31 47.75 5.92
C SER A 6 -44.77 49.18 6.05
N PRO A 7 -43.51 49.39 6.44
CA PRO A 7 -42.83 50.65 6.20
C PRO A 7 -41.83 50.56 5.04
N ALA A 8 -41.92 51.54 4.15
CA ALA A 8 -40.89 51.95 3.20
C ALA A 8 -40.13 53.19 3.77
N PRO A 9 -39.45 54.05 2.98
CA PRO A 9 -38.00 54.26 2.97
C PRO A 9 -37.58 55.71 3.33
N LEU A 10 -36.28 56.06 3.24
CA LEU A 10 -35.64 57.39 3.00
C LEU A 10 -34.17 57.31 3.48
N SER A 11 -33.12 57.74 2.77
CA SER A 11 -32.92 59.08 2.22
C SER A 11 -31.85 59.14 1.12
N CYS A 12 -32.08 60.06 0.20
CA CYS A 12 -31.22 60.55 -0.88
C CYS A 12 -29.98 61.31 -0.40
N LEU A 13 -28.92 61.29 -1.22
CA LEU A 13 -28.11 62.48 -1.49
C LEU A 13 -27.48 62.37 -2.89
N SER A 14 -28.07 63.09 -3.83
CA SER A 14 -27.59 63.31 -5.18
C SER A 14 -26.72 64.56 -5.22
N LEU A 15 -25.49 64.44 -5.72
CA LEU A 15 -24.63 65.58 -6.03
C LEU A 15 -24.29 65.55 -7.52
N SER A 16 -24.83 66.54 -8.22
CA SER A 16 -24.67 66.78 -9.65
C SER A 16 -23.40 67.58 -9.89
N PHE A 17 -22.48 67.10 -10.72
CA PHE A 17 -21.38 67.94 -11.23
C PHE A 17 -21.40 68.06 -12.75
N ARG A 18 -21.57 69.31 -13.19
CA ARG A 18 -21.58 69.76 -14.59
C ARG A 18 -20.19 69.62 -15.23
N ARG A 19 -20.23 69.41 -16.55
CA ARG A 19 -19.12 69.35 -17.51
C ARG A 19 -18.20 70.58 -17.45
N SER A 20 -16.89 70.35 -17.37
CA SER A 20 -15.85 71.19 -17.98
C SER A 20 -14.90 70.31 -18.78
N ARG A 21 -14.86 70.50 -20.11
CA ARG A 21 -14.18 69.63 -21.08
C ARG A 21 -12.78 70.10 -21.51
N ARG A 22 -12.19 71.12 -20.88
CA ARG A 22 -10.88 71.67 -21.31
C ARG A 22 -9.70 71.46 -20.37
N SER A 23 -9.88 70.81 -19.21
CA SER A 23 -8.78 70.52 -18.26
C SER A 23 -8.39 69.03 -18.16
N ARG A 24 -8.85 68.18 -19.10
CA ARG A 24 -8.67 66.72 -19.02
C ARG A 24 -7.40 66.17 -19.71
N ARG A 25 -6.66 66.98 -20.48
CA ARG A 25 -5.42 66.51 -21.11
C ARG A 25 -4.17 66.74 -20.25
N ALA A 26 -4.10 67.82 -19.48
CA ALA A 26 -2.95 68.09 -18.60
C ALA A 26 -2.95 67.25 -17.31
N CYS A 27 -4.13 66.90 -16.77
CA CYS A 27 -4.23 66.09 -15.56
C CYS A 27 -4.06 64.58 -15.83
N LEU A 28 -4.34 64.12 -17.05
CA LEU A 28 -4.19 62.71 -17.41
C LEU A 28 -2.71 62.32 -17.62
N GLU A 29 -1.87 63.21 -18.17
CA GLU A 29 -0.44 62.92 -18.33
C GLU A 29 0.35 63.01 -17.01
N LEU A 30 -0.03 63.91 -16.10
CA LEU A 30 0.56 63.93 -14.75
C LEU A 30 0.14 62.71 -13.92
N CYS A 31 -1.11 62.24 -14.05
CA CYS A 31 -1.57 61.04 -13.33
C CYS A 31 -1.00 59.73 -13.92
N VAL A 32 -0.78 59.63 -15.23
CA VAL A 32 -0.17 58.44 -15.84
C VAL A 32 1.33 58.33 -15.51
N GLY A 33 2.05 59.46 -15.42
CA GLY A 33 3.44 59.47 -14.95
C GLY A 33 3.60 59.07 -13.48
N PHE A 34 2.68 59.51 -12.60
CA PHE A 34 2.72 59.15 -11.18
C PHE A 34 2.24 57.71 -10.92
N LEU A 35 1.28 57.19 -11.70
CA LEU A 35 0.86 55.77 -11.60
C LEU A 35 1.92 54.80 -12.12
N LEU A 36 2.70 55.18 -13.15
CA LEU A 36 3.76 54.32 -13.69
C LEU A 36 4.99 54.26 -12.75
N CYS A 37 5.26 55.32 -11.99
CA CYS A 37 6.34 55.34 -11.00
C CYS A 37 5.97 54.60 -9.68
N LEU A 38 4.68 54.53 -9.33
CA LEU A 38 4.17 53.75 -8.20
C LEU A 38 4.02 52.25 -8.48
N LEU A 39 4.00 51.82 -9.76
CA LEU A 39 3.93 50.41 -10.15
C LEU A 39 5.30 49.73 -10.36
N LEU A 40 6.41 50.47 -10.23
CA LEU A 40 7.79 49.95 -10.37
C LEU A 40 8.54 49.76 -9.04
N VAL A 41 7.91 50.02 -7.90
CA VAL A 41 8.52 49.80 -6.57
C VAL A 41 7.72 48.73 -5.83
N PRO A 42 8.04 47.43 -6.05
CA PRO A 42 8.50 46.65 -4.89
C PRO A 42 9.47 45.48 -5.23
N VAL A 43 10.30 45.56 -6.28
CA VAL A 43 11.22 44.43 -6.61
C VAL A 43 12.63 44.58 -5.99
N CYS A 44 13.07 45.79 -5.63
CA CYS A 44 14.42 46.00 -5.04
C CYS A 44 14.49 45.88 -3.50
N ALA A 45 13.37 45.72 -2.78
CA ALA A 45 13.38 45.74 -1.32
C ALA A 45 13.79 44.41 -0.65
N LEU A 46 13.76 43.29 -1.37
CA LEU A 46 14.06 41.96 -0.78
C LEU A 46 15.55 41.57 -0.85
N ALA A 47 16.35 42.16 -1.74
CA ALA A 47 17.78 41.86 -1.83
C ALA A 47 18.58 42.40 -0.62
N GLN A 48 18.04 43.41 0.08
CA GLN A 48 18.75 44.05 1.19
C GLN A 48 18.75 43.20 2.47
N GLY A 49 17.76 42.30 2.65
CA GLY A 49 17.53 41.56 3.90
C GLY A 49 18.66 40.62 4.36
N LEU A 50 19.66 40.35 3.52
CA LEU A 50 20.76 39.42 3.80
C LEU A 50 22.13 40.11 3.84
N ALA A 51 22.17 41.44 3.72
CA ALA A 51 23.41 42.20 3.58
C ALA A 51 24.34 42.13 4.80
N ASP A 52 23.78 41.86 5.99
CA ASP A 52 24.46 41.76 7.27
C ASP A 52 24.51 40.32 7.81
N MET A 53 24.34 39.32 6.94
CA MET A 53 24.69 37.94 7.24
C MET A 53 26.20 37.83 7.50
N PRO A 54 26.64 37.05 8.51
CA PRO A 54 28.06 36.99 8.87
C PRO A 54 28.88 36.35 7.75
N SER A 55 30.06 36.91 7.45
CA SER A 55 30.99 36.29 6.50
C SER A 55 31.59 34.99 7.09
N VAL A 56 32.14 34.13 6.24
CA VAL A 56 32.82 32.90 6.66
C VAL A 56 33.97 33.22 7.63
N GLU A 57 34.75 34.25 7.33
CA GLU A 57 35.90 34.70 8.12
C GLU A 57 35.46 35.21 9.49
N ARG A 58 34.33 35.93 9.56
CA ARG A 58 33.79 36.44 10.82
C ARG A 58 33.33 35.29 11.73
N VAL A 59 32.60 34.31 11.18
CA VAL A 59 32.20 33.10 11.93
C VAL A 59 33.45 32.38 12.46
N GLN A 60 34.46 32.19 11.63
CA GLN A 60 35.70 31.52 12.05
C GLN A 60 36.50 32.32 13.09
N ALA A 61 36.46 33.64 13.05
CA ALA A 61 37.14 34.52 13.98
C ALA A 61 36.47 34.56 15.36
N GLU A 62 35.13 34.62 15.41
CA GLU A 62 34.37 34.85 16.65
C GLU A 62 33.88 33.57 17.33
N ILE A 63 33.68 32.48 16.59
CA ILE A 63 33.26 31.19 17.15
C ILE A 63 34.48 30.39 17.55
N LYS A 64 34.73 30.36 18.87
CA LYS A 64 35.81 29.63 19.53
C LYS A 64 35.24 28.66 20.56
N GLY A 65 35.88 27.50 20.67
CA GLY A 65 35.58 26.47 21.66
C GLY A 65 36.64 26.41 22.76
N SER A 66 36.50 25.44 23.66
CA SER A 66 37.49 25.18 24.73
C SER A 66 38.85 24.71 24.20
N ASP A 67 38.85 24.12 23.02
CA ASP A 67 40.02 23.57 22.34
C ASP A 67 39.85 23.70 20.81
N PRO A 68 40.89 23.38 20.01
CA PRO A 68 40.80 23.48 18.54
C PRO A 68 39.73 22.59 17.91
N VAL A 69 39.47 21.38 18.45
CA VAL A 69 38.46 20.46 17.91
C VAL A 69 37.06 20.99 18.19
N ASP A 70 36.83 21.45 19.42
CA ASP A 70 35.58 22.10 19.82
C ASP A 70 35.32 23.37 19.01
N THR A 71 36.36 24.16 18.75
CA THR A 71 36.29 25.35 17.88
C THR A 71 35.80 25.00 16.48
N LEU A 72 36.43 24.01 15.84
CA LEU A 72 36.03 23.58 14.49
C LEU A 72 34.61 23.00 14.49
N ALA A 73 34.24 22.24 15.51
CA ALA A 73 32.91 21.65 15.62
C ALA A 73 31.84 22.76 15.72
N ARG A 74 32.01 23.72 16.63
CA ARG A 74 31.10 24.87 16.74
C ARG A 74 30.98 25.66 15.43
N GLN A 75 32.07 25.85 14.71
CA GLN A 75 32.06 26.54 13.41
C GLN A 75 31.26 25.78 12.34
N VAL A 76 31.45 24.46 12.22
CA VAL A 76 30.67 23.66 11.26
C VAL A 76 29.19 23.68 11.61
N ALA A 77 28.83 23.57 12.90
CA ALA A 77 27.45 23.69 13.36
C ALA A 77 26.82 25.01 12.92
N VAL A 78 27.50 26.13 13.17
CA VAL A 78 27.01 27.47 12.77
C VAL A 78 26.80 27.55 11.26
N PHE A 79 27.73 27.06 10.44
CA PHE A 79 27.57 27.07 8.98
C PHE A 79 26.40 26.21 8.50
N ASN A 80 26.20 25.03 9.08
CA ASN A 80 25.06 24.17 8.74
C ASN A 80 23.72 24.83 9.11
N VAL A 81 23.64 25.48 10.26
CA VAL A 81 22.44 26.24 10.66
C VAL A 81 22.22 27.46 9.75
N LEU A 82 23.27 28.19 9.36
CA LEU A 82 23.16 29.32 8.43
C LEU A 82 22.65 28.88 7.04
N VAL A 83 23.04 27.70 6.55
CA VAL A 83 22.48 27.09 5.33
C VAL A 83 20.97 26.88 5.47
N GLN A 84 20.50 26.39 6.63
CA GLN A 84 19.08 26.23 6.90
C GLN A 84 18.34 27.57 6.98
N TYR A 85 18.98 28.62 7.50
CA TYR A 85 18.38 29.96 7.55
C TYR A 85 18.12 30.50 6.15
N VAL A 86 19.11 30.43 5.25
CA VAL A 86 18.95 30.85 3.85
C VAL A 86 17.86 30.03 3.16
N ASN A 87 17.81 28.71 3.39
CA ASN A 87 16.76 27.86 2.83
C ASN A 87 15.37 28.22 3.37
N ARG A 88 15.24 28.54 4.66
CA ARG A 88 13.96 28.94 5.28
C ARG A 88 13.45 30.26 4.69
N ILE A 89 14.33 31.25 4.54
CA ILE A 89 14.02 32.54 3.89
C ILE A 89 13.56 32.32 2.44
N LYS A 90 14.19 31.39 1.73
CA LYS A 90 13.74 30.99 0.38
C LYS A 90 12.35 30.33 0.42
N THR A 91 12.12 29.42 1.35
CA THR A 91 10.86 28.67 1.42
C THR A 91 9.67 29.52 1.84
N SER A 92 9.86 30.59 2.61
CA SER A 92 8.78 31.52 2.96
C SER A 92 8.21 32.22 1.73
N ARG A 93 9.03 32.46 0.70
CA ARG A 93 8.57 32.98 -0.60
C ARG A 93 7.98 31.89 -1.48
N SER A 94 8.67 30.75 -1.61
CA SER A 94 8.19 29.61 -2.39
C SER A 94 8.94 28.33 -2.06
N VAL A 95 8.19 27.27 -1.75
CA VAL A 95 8.74 25.93 -1.50
C VAL A 95 9.52 25.42 -2.71
N ARG A 96 9.05 25.68 -3.94
CA ARG A 96 9.67 25.20 -5.20
C ARG A 96 10.41 26.28 -5.99
N GLY A 97 10.42 27.54 -5.51
CA GLY A 97 11.11 28.63 -6.19
C GLY A 97 12.63 28.47 -6.23
N PRO A 98 13.35 29.22 -7.08
CA PRO A 98 14.81 29.30 -7.03
C PRO A 98 15.30 30.17 -5.86
N PHE A 99 16.57 30.03 -5.48
CA PHE A 99 17.28 31.00 -4.64
C PHE A 99 17.49 32.30 -5.41
N THR A 100 17.53 33.44 -4.71
CA THR A 100 18.07 34.67 -5.31
C THR A 100 19.59 34.54 -5.50
N PRO A 101 20.23 35.37 -6.34
CA PRO A 101 21.68 35.33 -6.51
C PRO A 101 22.47 35.50 -5.20
N ASP A 102 22.03 36.41 -4.33
CA ASP A 102 22.69 36.65 -3.03
C ASP A 102 22.48 35.50 -2.05
N GLU A 103 21.28 34.91 -2.03
CA GLU A 103 21.01 33.70 -1.24
C GLU A 103 21.85 32.52 -1.71
N GLN A 104 21.91 32.30 -3.02
CA GLN A 104 22.71 31.21 -3.59
C GLN A 104 24.19 31.38 -3.25
N LYS A 105 24.70 32.60 -3.34
CA LYS A 105 26.08 32.94 -2.96
C LYS A 105 26.36 32.63 -1.49
N LEU A 106 25.50 33.05 -0.57
CA LEU A 106 25.64 32.75 0.87
C LEU A 106 25.49 31.27 1.16
N PHE A 107 24.49 30.62 0.58
CA PHE A 107 24.24 29.18 0.69
C PHE A 107 25.47 28.36 0.29
N ASP A 108 26.05 28.66 -0.88
CA ASP A 108 27.23 27.97 -1.37
C ASP A 108 28.47 28.28 -0.52
N ALA A 109 28.66 29.54 -0.08
CA ALA A 109 29.78 29.91 0.77
C ALA A 109 29.78 29.16 2.11
N TYR A 110 28.64 29.12 2.82
CA TYR A 110 28.53 28.42 4.10
C TYR A 110 28.65 26.90 3.93
N ARG A 111 27.98 26.34 2.92
CA ARG A 111 28.08 24.91 2.62
C ARG A 111 29.51 24.49 2.29
N LEU A 112 30.22 25.31 1.50
CA LEU A 112 31.62 25.06 1.15
C LEU A 112 32.53 25.16 2.37
N ALA A 113 32.35 26.16 3.24
CA ALA A 113 33.14 26.33 4.46
C ALA A 113 32.96 25.15 5.42
N ALA A 114 31.70 24.74 5.69
CA ALA A 114 31.40 23.55 6.48
C ALA A 114 32.07 22.30 5.90
N TYR A 115 31.92 22.08 4.59
CA TYR A 115 32.54 20.96 3.89
C TYR A 115 34.07 20.97 4.00
N GLN A 116 34.72 22.12 3.79
CA GLN A 116 36.18 22.24 3.85
C GLN A 116 36.72 21.93 5.25
N ILE A 117 36.09 22.44 6.31
CA ILE A 117 36.49 22.14 7.69
C ILE A 117 36.37 20.64 7.97
N SER A 118 35.21 20.03 7.67
CA SER A 118 35.00 18.59 7.89
C SER A 118 35.98 17.73 7.08
N GLN A 119 36.28 18.11 5.84
CA GLN A 119 37.25 17.40 5.00
C GLN A 119 38.70 17.55 5.50
N GLN A 120 39.10 18.74 5.92
CA GLN A 120 40.44 18.97 6.48
C GLN A 120 40.62 18.19 7.78
N PHE A 121 39.61 18.19 8.66
CA PHE A 121 39.62 17.41 9.88
C PHE A 121 39.76 15.91 9.60
N ALA A 122 38.95 15.38 8.68
CA ALA A 122 38.98 13.96 8.30
C ALA A 122 40.31 13.53 7.65
N LYS A 123 41.04 14.44 7.01
CA LYS A 123 42.35 14.15 6.39
C LYS A 123 43.48 14.01 7.42
N THR A 124 43.38 14.70 8.55
CA THR A 124 44.46 14.76 9.55
C THR A 124 44.18 13.94 10.82
N HIS A 125 42.96 13.43 10.98
CA HIS A 125 42.54 12.67 12.16
C HIS A 125 42.14 11.25 11.79
N THR A 126 42.10 10.37 12.80
CA THR A 126 41.62 9.00 12.64
C THR A 126 40.10 8.95 12.40
N ALA A 127 39.60 7.84 11.87
CA ALA A 127 38.16 7.65 11.65
C ALA A 127 37.33 7.79 12.95
N ALA A 128 37.87 7.36 14.10
CA ALA A 128 37.19 7.46 15.39
C ALA A 128 37.11 8.91 15.89
N GLU A 129 38.19 9.69 15.77
CA GLU A 129 38.18 11.11 16.11
C GLU A 129 37.26 11.90 15.19
N THR A 130 37.24 11.54 13.90
CA THR A 130 36.35 12.16 12.91
C THR A 130 34.88 11.85 13.23
N GLN A 131 34.59 10.64 13.71
CA GLN A 131 33.29 10.29 14.31
C GLN A 131 32.95 11.11 15.56
N ALA A 132 33.90 11.38 16.45
CA ALA A 132 33.65 12.13 17.68
C ALA A 132 33.40 13.62 17.39
N PHE A 133 34.18 14.22 16.49
CA PHE A 133 33.95 15.54 15.90
C PHE A 133 32.53 15.64 15.33
N ASN A 134 32.11 14.55 14.72
CA ASN A 134 30.77 14.32 14.26
C ASN A 134 29.68 14.09 15.31
N GLY A 135 29.99 13.66 16.52
CA GLY A 135 29.00 13.77 17.58
C GLY A 135 28.85 15.24 17.97
N LEU A 136 29.99 15.94 18.02
CA LEU A 136 30.13 17.21 18.69
C LEU A 136 29.38 18.35 18.01
N HIS A 137 29.59 18.58 16.72
CA HIS A 137 28.83 19.64 16.04
C HIS A 137 27.32 19.38 15.85
N ASN A 138 26.77 18.16 16.02
CA ASN A 138 25.33 17.87 15.81
C ASN A 138 24.63 18.26 17.08
N ARG A 139 25.28 17.93 18.20
CA ARG A 139 24.90 18.46 19.50
C ARG A 139 24.86 19.98 19.44
N TYR A 140 25.84 20.65 18.83
CA TYR A 140 25.79 22.12 18.67
C TYR A 140 24.72 22.61 17.68
N GLU A 141 24.44 21.88 16.60
CA GLU A 141 23.33 22.21 15.67
C GLU A 141 21.96 22.12 16.35
N MET A 142 21.82 21.24 17.34
CA MET A 142 20.59 21.02 18.10
C MET A 142 20.56 21.75 19.45
N ASP A 143 21.66 22.39 19.86
CA ASP A 143 21.77 23.13 21.11
C ASP A 143 21.18 24.54 20.94
N GLY A 144 19.93 24.71 21.38
CA GLY A 144 19.23 25.99 21.28
C GLY A 144 19.88 27.13 22.07
N ALA A 145 20.63 26.84 23.14
CA ALA A 145 21.34 27.87 23.91
C ALA A 145 22.57 28.36 23.14
N PHE A 146 23.32 27.43 22.55
CA PHE A 146 24.42 27.78 21.65
C PHE A 146 23.90 28.55 20.42
N GLU A 147 22.80 28.09 19.79
CA GLU A 147 22.18 28.80 18.66
C GLU A 147 21.81 30.23 19.00
N HIS A 148 21.12 30.41 20.13
CA HIS A 148 20.70 31.72 20.58
C HIS A 148 21.89 32.67 20.80
N ASP A 149 22.95 32.20 21.45
CA ASP A 149 24.15 32.97 21.74
C ASP A 149 24.88 33.43 20.47
N TRP A 150 25.21 32.50 19.56
CA TRP A 150 25.96 32.91 18.35
C TRP A 150 25.09 33.77 17.42
N ARG A 151 23.78 33.53 17.36
CA ARG A 151 22.86 34.37 16.57
C ARG A 151 22.88 35.81 17.07
N ALA A 152 22.80 36.03 18.38
CA ALA A 152 22.80 37.36 18.96
C ALA A 152 24.11 38.13 18.69
N ARG A 153 25.25 37.42 18.59
CA ARG A 153 26.56 38.02 18.34
C ARG A 153 26.85 38.25 16.86
N LEU A 154 26.48 37.29 16.01
CA LEU A 154 26.92 37.25 14.60
C LEU A 154 25.91 37.81 13.61
N LEU A 155 24.62 37.55 13.80
CA LEU A 155 23.60 37.99 12.85
C LEU A 155 23.28 39.46 13.09
N GLY A 156 23.42 40.27 12.03
CA GLY A 156 23.00 41.66 12.09
C GLY A 156 21.48 41.80 12.25
N SER A 157 21.04 43.02 12.54
CA SER A 157 19.64 43.33 12.81
C SER A 157 18.72 43.09 11.60
N GLN A 158 19.22 43.30 10.39
CA GLN A 158 18.45 43.15 9.15
C GLN A 158 18.29 41.67 8.76
N ALA A 159 19.34 40.85 8.85
CA ALA A 159 19.28 39.41 8.66
C ALA A 159 18.36 38.76 9.69
N SER A 160 18.47 39.18 10.95
CA SER A 160 17.61 38.70 12.03
C SER A 160 16.14 39.07 11.76
N ALA A 161 15.85 40.30 11.36
CA ALA A 161 14.50 40.73 11.01
C ALA A 161 13.94 39.94 9.82
N THR A 162 14.74 39.73 8.77
CA THR A 162 14.35 38.99 7.57
C THR A 162 14.03 37.53 7.89
N TYR A 163 14.87 36.87 8.69
CA TYR A 163 14.63 35.50 9.12
C TYR A 163 13.37 35.38 10.00
N ASN A 164 13.18 36.28 10.97
CA ASN A 164 12.00 36.28 11.84
C ASN A 164 10.70 36.53 11.07
N ALA A 165 10.73 37.42 10.07
CA ALA A 165 9.62 37.63 9.16
C ALA A 165 9.32 36.35 8.35
N ALA A 166 10.34 35.70 7.78
CA ALA A 166 10.17 34.45 7.04
C ALA A 166 9.57 33.33 7.92
N MET A 167 10.00 33.22 9.18
CA MET A 167 9.44 32.24 10.13
C MET A 167 7.98 32.53 10.49
N THR A 168 7.62 33.82 10.59
CA THR A 168 6.23 34.26 10.84
C THR A 168 5.34 33.96 9.64
N ASP A 169 5.82 34.21 8.42
CA ASP A 169 5.09 33.89 7.19
C ASP A 169 4.87 32.38 7.03
N LEU A 170 5.90 31.57 7.33
CA LEU A 170 5.79 30.11 7.28
C LEU A 170 4.81 29.57 8.31
N SER A 171 4.84 30.06 9.55
CA SER A 171 3.89 29.61 10.59
C SER A 171 2.46 30.06 10.29
N ALA A 172 2.26 31.29 9.80
CA ALA A 172 0.97 31.78 9.35
C ALA A 172 0.43 30.97 8.15
N GLY A 173 1.29 30.61 7.20
CA GLY A 173 0.95 29.75 6.07
C GLY A 173 0.52 28.35 6.51
N GLN A 174 1.25 27.74 7.45
CA GLN A 174 0.89 26.44 8.03
C GLN A 174 -0.44 26.51 8.79
N GLN A 175 -0.65 27.54 9.60
CA GLN A 175 -1.89 27.72 10.37
C GLN A 175 -3.08 27.94 9.43
N LYS A 176 -2.90 28.71 8.36
CA LYS A 176 -3.94 28.90 7.34
C LYS A 176 -4.27 27.60 6.61
N HIS A 177 -3.26 26.81 6.25
CA HIS A 177 -3.48 25.50 5.63
C HIS A 177 -4.24 24.56 6.56
N TYR A 178 -3.84 24.48 7.82
CA TYR A 178 -4.54 23.70 8.84
C TYR A 178 -5.98 24.18 9.05
N GLN A 179 -6.22 25.49 9.12
CA GLN A 179 -7.58 26.04 9.21
C GLN A 179 -8.41 25.70 7.98
N GLN A 180 -7.84 25.79 6.77
CA GLN A 180 -8.51 25.41 5.53
C GLN A 180 -8.90 23.93 5.53
N GLU A 181 -8.00 23.04 5.94
CA GLU A 181 -8.30 21.62 6.08
C GLU A 181 -9.38 21.37 7.14
N MET A 182 -9.31 22.06 8.29
CA MET A 182 -10.32 21.96 9.35
C MET A 182 -11.68 22.51 8.93
N ASP A 183 -11.73 23.58 8.13
CA ASP A 183 -12.97 24.13 7.61
C ASP A 183 -13.55 23.24 6.51
N GLN A 184 -12.72 22.65 5.64
CA GLN A 184 -13.14 21.62 4.70
C GLN A 184 -13.68 20.39 5.44
N TYR A 185 -13.01 19.97 6.51
CA TYR A 185 -13.48 18.89 7.37
C TYR A 185 -14.82 19.24 8.03
N LYS A 186 -14.97 20.43 8.61
CA LYS A 186 -16.24 20.88 9.20
C LYS A 186 -17.34 20.97 8.15
N GLN A 187 -17.05 21.42 6.94
CA GLN A 187 -18.01 21.46 5.84
C GLN A 187 -18.41 20.05 5.40
N ALA A 188 -17.47 19.12 5.27
CA ALA A 188 -17.76 17.72 4.96
C ALA A 188 -18.57 17.06 6.07
N VAL A 189 -18.24 17.29 7.33
CA VAL A 189 -19.00 16.82 8.50
C VAL A 189 -20.37 17.47 8.56
N ALA A 190 -20.50 18.78 8.31
CA ALA A 190 -21.78 19.49 8.28
C ALA A 190 -22.66 19.04 7.10
N GLN A 191 -22.07 18.72 5.94
CA GLN A 191 -22.76 18.12 4.80
C GLN A 191 -23.22 16.70 5.13
N GLN A 192 -22.38 15.90 5.79
CA GLN A 192 -22.75 14.58 6.29
C GLN A 192 -23.83 14.67 7.37
N GLN A 193 -23.76 15.66 8.27
CA GLN A 193 -24.76 15.89 9.31
C GLN A 193 -26.04 16.47 8.72
N ALA A 194 -26.00 17.31 7.69
CA ALA A 194 -27.17 17.78 6.98
C ALA A 194 -27.82 16.66 6.16
N ALA A 195 -27.03 15.75 5.58
CA ALA A 195 -27.53 14.53 4.97
C ALA A 195 -28.17 13.61 6.02
N LYS A 196 -27.51 13.41 7.17
CA LYS A 196 -28.05 12.65 8.32
C LYS A 196 -29.28 13.31 8.94
N ASN A 197 -29.36 14.63 9.01
CA ASN A 197 -30.49 15.36 9.59
C ASN A 197 -31.69 15.41 8.63
N ARG A 198 -31.46 15.41 7.31
CA ARG A 198 -32.51 15.13 6.32
C ARG A 198 -33.01 13.69 6.39
N GLN A 199 -32.20 12.77 6.92
CA GLN A 199 -32.59 11.38 7.21
C GLN A 199 -33.20 11.21 8.62
N ALA A 200 -32.88 12.08 9.59
CA ALA A 200 -33.29 11.95 10.99
C ALA A 200 -34.72 12.41 11.32
N SER A 201 -35.47 12.99 10.37
CA SER A 201 -36.90 13.26 10.56
C SER A 201 -37.81 12.03 10.37
N GLY A 202 -37.24 10.83 10.17
CA GLY A 202 -37.93 9.55 10.28
C GLY A 202 -37.06 8.55 11.03
N GLY A 203 -37.40 8.25 12.29
CA GLY A 203 -36.57 7.44 13.18
C GLY A 203 -36.38 5.99 12.71
N SER A 204 -35.13 5.57 12.55
CA SER A 204 -34.56 4.24 12.89
C SER A 204 -33.13 4.16 12.35
N ASN A 205 -32.26 3.40 13.02
CA ASN A 205 -30.89 3.09 12.60
C ASN A 205 -30.88 2.69 11.11
N ASP A 206 -30.36 3.54 10.23
CA ASP A 206 -30.44 3.30 8.79
C ASP A 206 -29.59 2.07 8.41
N PRO A 207 -30.20 0.96 7.97
CA PRO A 207 -29.53 -0.28 7.59
C PRO A 207 -28.63 -0.17 6.34
N ASN A 208 -28.51 1.03 5.76
CA ASN A 208 -27.95 1.26 4.43
C ASN A 208 -26.65 2.08 4.39
N ASP A 209 -25.94 2.28 5.51
CA ASP A 209 -24.58 2.84 5.45
C ASP A 209 -23.70 1.96 4.53
N PRO A 210 -23.10 2.48 3.44
CA PRO A 210 -22.37 1.67 2.46
C PRO A 210 -21.26 0.81 3.09
N THR A 211 -20.64 1.33 4.16
CA THR A 211 -19.62 0.60 4.92
C THR A 211 -20.24 -0.53 5.75
N GLY A 212 -21.32 -0.24 6.47
CA GLY A 212 -22.11 -1.24 7.19
C GLY A 212 -22.68 -2.35 6.28
N VAL A 213 -23.20 -1.99 5.11
CA VAL A 213 -23.75 -2.92 4.11
C VAL A 213 -22.65 -3.83 3.56
N ALA A 214 -21.48 -3.29 3.21
CA ALA A 214 -20.36 -4.10 2.72
C ALA A 214 -19.83 -5.07 3.78
N ILE A 215 -19.73 -4.63 5.04
CA ILE A 215 -19.32 -5.48 6.17
C ILE A 215 -20.36 -6.57 6.43
N ARG A 216 -21.64 -6.21 6.49
CA ARG A 216 -22.76 -7.13 6.69
C ARG A 216 -22.79 -8.19 5.60
N ARG A 217 -22.76 -7.78 4.33
CA ARG A 217 -22.75 -8.69 3.18
C ARG A 217 -21.53 -9.62 3.19
N CYS A 218 -20.35 -9.11 3.54
CA CYS A 218 -19.15 -9.96 3.63
C CYS A 218 -19.28 -11.03 4.73
N LEU A 219 -19.84 -10.68 5.90
CA LEU A 219 -20.10 -11.61 7.00
C LEU A 219 -21.12 -12.67 6.61
N GLU A 220 -22.20 -12.24 5.97
CA GLU A 220 -23.27 -13.10 5.49
C GLU A 220 -22.76 -14.09 4.41
N LEU A 221 -21.82 -13.67 3.56
CA LEU A 221 -21.13 -14.52 2.56
C LEU A 221 -20.16 -15.58 3.12
N GLY A 222 -19.98 -15.69 4.43
CA GLY A 222 -19.00 -16.62 5.00
C GLY A 222 -17.72 -15.97 5.50
N GLY A 223 -17.54 -14.66 5.28
CA GLY A 223 -16.34 -13.96 5.71
C GLY A 223 -16.25 -13.84 7.24
N SER A 224 -15.03 -13.87 7.76
CA SER A 224 -14.79 -13.55 9.17
C SER A 224 -14.99 -12.05 9.40
N SER A 225 -15.48 -11.68 10.59
CA SER A 225 -15.70 -10.28 11.01
C SER A 225 -14.48 -9.40 10.77
N ILE A 226 -13.29 -9.95 10.97
CA ILE A 226 -12.00 -9.30 10.76
C ILE A 226 -11.70 -9.06 9.27
N SER A 227 -11.91 -10.05 8.41
CA SER A 227 -11.73 -9.91 6.95
C SER A 227 -12.69 -8.87 6.36
N CYS A 228 -13.93 -8.87 6.87
CA CYS A 228 -14.99 -7.98 6.42
C CYS A 228 -14.83 -6.53 6.89
N LEU A 229 -14.41 -6.31 8.15
CA LEU A 229 -14.09 -4.96 8.63
C LEU A 229 -12.89 -4.35 7.90
N GLY A 230 -11.89 -5.15 7.55
CA GLY A 230 -10.74 -4.67 6.76
C GLY A 230 -11.17 -4.08 5.41
N LYS A 231 -12.14 -4.70 4.74
CA LYS A 231 -12.72 -4.20 3.50
C LYS A 231 -13.58 -2.94 3.72
N GLY A 232 -14.38 -2.90 4.78
CA GLY A 232 -15.21 -1.74 5.12
C GLY A 232 -14.41 -0.50 5.53
N ILE A 233 -13.38 -0.67 6.37
CA ILE A 233 -12.51 0.43 6.82
C ILE A 233 -11.73 1.02 5.64
N ASN A 234 -11.25 0.21 4.70
CA ASN A 234 -10.56 0.73 3.51
C ASN A 234 -11.50 1.58 2.64
N THR A 235 -12.72 1.11 2.40
CA THR A 235 -13.72 1.85 1.60
C THR A 235 -14.12 3.17 2.28
N GLY A 236 -14.30 3.16 3.60
CA GLY A 236 -14.57 4.35 4.40
C GLY A 236 -13.37 5.30 4.52
N MET A 237 -12.14 4.78 4.62
CA MET A 237 -10.92 5.59 4.77
C MET A 237 -10.57 6.35 3.49
N PHE A 238 -10.77 5.78 2.30
CA PHE A 238 -10.59 6.52 1.04
C PHE A 238 -11.66 7.61 0.83
N SER A 239 -12.86 7.42 1.36
CA SER A 239 -13.93 8.44 1.40
C SER A 239 -13.63 9.57 2.41
N LEU A 240 -13.02 9.24 3.55
CA LEU A 240 -12.75 10.19 4.64
C LEU A 240 -11.51 11.09 4.42
N VAL A 241 -10.57 10.68 3.56
CA VAL A 241 -9.30 11.40 3.32
C VAL A 241 -9.41 12.47 2.21
N GLY A 242 -10.62 12.83 1.76
CA GLY A 242 -10.82 14.03 0.91
C GLY A 242 -10.23 13.94 -0.51
N LEU A 243 -9.90 12.75 -1.01
CA LEU A 243 -9.47 12.49 -2.39
C LEU A 243 -10.67 12.41 -3.36
N GLY A 244 -11.69 13.27 -3.18
CA GLY A 244 -12.98 13.29 -3.89
C GLY A 244 -12.92 13.65 -5.38
N GLY A 245 -11.75 13.60 -6.01
CA GLY A 245 -11.57 13.75 -7.46
C GLY A 245 -11.26 12.45 -8.20
N MET A 246 -11.17 11.31 -7.49
CA MET A 246 -10.78 10.01 -8.07
C MET A 246 -11.90 8.95 -8.05
N GLU A 247 -13.17 9.32 -7.97
CA GLU A 247 -14.28 8.35 -8.03
C GLU A 247 -14.31 7.52 -9.34
N SER A 248 -13.70 8.02 -10.43
CA SER A 248 -13.51 7.24 -11.67
C SER A 248 -12.36 6.23 -11.62
N ILE A 249 -11.47 6.32 -10.62
CA ILE A 249 -10.31 5.45 -10.45
C ILE A 249 -10.58 4.38 -9.37
N THR A 250 -11.40 4.67 -8.35
CA THR A 250 -11.78 3.68 -7.32
C THR A 250 -12.65 2.55 -7.88
N SER A 251 -13.52 2.83 -8.86
CA SER A 251 -14.26 1.78 -9.59
C SER A 251 -13.35 0.94 -10.50
N GLN A 252 -12.16 1.44 -10.87
CA GLN A 252 -11.17 0.68 -11.64
C GLN A 252 -10.21 -0.14 -10.76
N ILE A 253 -10.07 0.20 -9.48
CA ILE A 253 -9.14 -0.47 -8.54
C ILE A 253 -9.89 -1.41 -7.55
N THR A 254 -11.18 -1.19 -7.31
CA THR A 254 -12.03 -2.03 -6.43
C THR A 254 -13.34 -2.47 -7.06
N GLY A 255 -13.65 -1.97 -8.26
CA GLY A 255 -14.77 -2.49 -9.01
C GLY A 255 -14.43 -3.88 -9.56
N PRO A 256 -15.43 -4.76 -9.68
CA PRO A 256 -15.23 -6.06 -10.31
C PRO A 256 -14.59 -5.82 -11.68
N GLY A 257 -13.39 -6.36 -11.91
CA GLY A 257 -12.70 -6.21 -13.18
C GLY A 257 -13.59 -6.60 -14.37
N PRO A 258 -13.16 -6.35 -15.62
CA PRO A 258 -14.00 -6.52 -16.80
C PRO A 258 -14.71 -7.88 -16.81
N ALA A 259 -16.02 -7.83 -17.08
CA ALA A 259 -16.92 -8.97 -17.14
C ALA A 259 -16.66 -9.79 -18.40
N ARG A 260 -15.90 -10.88 -18.25
CA ARG A 260 -15.58 -11.82 -19.32
C ARG A 260 -15.03 -13.15 -18.77
N VAL A 261 -14.86 -14.11 -19.67
CA VAL A 261 -13.99 -15.28 -19.43
C VAL A 261 -12.54 -14.81 -19.39
N VAL A 262 -11.79 -15.29 -18.41
CA VAL A 262 -10.36 -15.04 -18.19
C VAL A 262 -9.62 -16.37 -18.07
N LEU A 263 -8.31 -16.34 -18.27
CA LEU A 263 -7.43 -17.47 -17.99
C LEU A 263 -6.66 -17.16 -16.70
N HIS A 264 -6.53 -18.14 -15.81
CA HIS A 264 -5.86 -17.96 -14.53
C HIS A 264 -4.83 -19.06 -14.28
N GLY A 265 -3.69 -18.68 -13.67
CA GLY A 265 -2.67 -19.59 -13.18
C GLY A 265 -1.42 -19.70 -14.07
N THR A 266 -0.45 -20.47 -13.59
CA THR A 266 0.85 -20.68 -14.25
C THR A 266 0.84 -21.94 -15.12
N TYR A 267 1.21 -21.76 -16.38
CA TYR A 267 1.39 -22.80 -17.38
C TYR A 267 2.88 -22.97 -17.62
N ALA A 268 3.43 -24.10 -17.21
CA ALA A 268 4.85 -24.41 -17.35
C ALA A 268 5.07 -25.37 -18.51
N ARG A 269 6.19 -25.22 -19.22
CA ARG A 269 6.62 -26.23 -20.18
C ARG A 269 7.42 -27.33 -19.47
N PRO A 270 7.15 -28.61 -19.72
CA PRO A 270 7.97 -29.70 -19.20
C PRO A 270 9.43 -29.57 -19.63
N GLY A 271 10.35 -29.58 -18.67
CA GLY A 271 11.80 -29.57 -18.93
C GLY A 271 12.40 -28.22 -19.33
N GLU A 272 11.61 -27.14 -19.40
CA GLU A 272 12.10 -25.80 -19.75
C GLU A 272 11.77 -24.77 -18.65
N LYS A 273 12.55 -23.69 -18.59
CA LYS A 273 12.33 -22.58 -17.63
C LYS A 273 11.20 -21.64 -18.04
N THR A 274 10.75 -21.70 -19.30
CA THR A 274 9.74 -20.78 -19.80
C THR A 274 8.37 -21.13 -19.25
N SER A 275 7.68 -20.14 -18.67
CA SER A 275 6.31 -20.28 -18.17
C SER A 275 5.47 -19.05 -18.51
N LEU A 276 4.16 -19.27 -18.57
CA LEU A 276 3.16 -18.24 -18.80
C LEU A 276 2.26 -18.16 -17.56
N GLU A 277 2.24 -17.02 -16.89
CA GLU A 277 1.41 -16.80 -15.71
C GLU A 277 0.29 -15.84 -16.05
N PHE A 278 -0.94 -16.36 -16.07
CA PHE A 278 -2.12 -15.57 -16.38
C PHE A 278 -2.80 -15.06 -15.11
N SER A 279 -3.07 -13.77 -15.11
CA SER A 279 -3.92 -13.07 -14.14
C SER A 279 -5.09 -12.42 -14.88
N ILE A 280 -5.90 -11.60 -14.19
CA ILE A 280 -7.06 -10.95 -14.80
C ILE A 280 -6.59 -9.97 -15.89
N GLY A 281 -6.70 -10.38 -17.15
CA GLY A 281 -6.39 -9.57 -18.33
C GLY A 281 -4.90 -9.33 -18.63
N LYS A 282 -3.97 -9.91 -17.85
CA LYS A 282 -2.52 -9.81 -18.07
C LYS A 282 -1.87 -11.18 -18.04
N VAL A 283 -0.81 -11.36 -18.84
CA VAL A 283 0.04 -12.55 -18.82
C VAL A 283 1.48 -12.15 -18.58
N SER A 284 2.14 -12.78 -17.61
CA SER A 284 3.58 -12.67 -17.38
C SER A 284 4.30 -13.79 -18.11
N ILE A 285 5.37 -13.46 -18.81
CA ILE A 285 6.20 -14.41 -19.57
C ILE A 285 7.54 -14.54 -18.84
N ALA A 286 7.73 -15.65 -18.12
CA ALA A 286 8.97 -15.93 -17.40
C ALA A 286 9.87 -16.90 -18.18
N GLY A 287 11.17 -16.90 -17.88
CA GLY A 287 12.15 -17.78 -18.50
C GLY A 287 12.38 -17.52 -20.00
N CYS A 288 12.20 -16.29 -20.42
CA CYS A 288 12.37 -15.81 -21.80
C CYS A 288 13.68 -14.99 -21.88
N GLY A 289 14.81 -15.70 -22.02
CA GLY A 289 16.15 -15.10 -21.98
C GLY A 289 16.43 -14.40 -20.64
N ASP A 290 16.98 -13.18 -20.71
CA ASP A 290 17.29 -12.34 -19.54
C ASP A 290 16.14 -11.39 -19.16
N LEU A 291 14.97 -11.51 -19.81
CA LEU A 291 13.84 -10.61 -19.53
C LEU A 291 13.34 -10.81 -18.10
N ASP A 292 13.12 -9.69 -17.42
CA ASP A 292 12.44 -9.66 -16.13
C ASP A 292 10.93 -9.87 -16.34
N ALA A 293 10.44 -11.00 -15.85
CA ALA A 293 9.03 -11.40 -15.92
C ALA A 293 8.11 -10.39 -15.22
N SER A 294 8.57 -9.76 -14.12
CA SER A 294 7.77 -8.78 -13.36
C SER A 294 7.49 -7.50 -14.15
N GLN A 295 8.33 -7.19 -15.15
CA GLN A 295 8.21 -6.03 -16.01
C GLN A 295 7.54 -6.33 -17.36
N THR A 296 7.26 -7.61 -17.64
CA THR A 296 6.75 -8.08 -18.93
C THR A 296 5.35 -8.66 -18.74
N ALA A 297 4.35 -7.78 -18.66
CA ALA A 297 2.95 -8.16 -18.43
C ALA A 297 2.01 -7.68 -19.56
N PRO A 298 2.16 -8.19 -20.81
CA PRO A 298 1.21 -7.90 -21.89
C PRO A 298 -0.22 -8.25 -21.51
N THR A 299 -1.17 -7.55 -22.11
CA THR A 299 -2.59 -7.90 -21.99
C THR A 299 -2.92 -9.08 -22.88
N TYR A 300 -3.99 -9.80 -22.57
CA TYR A 300 -4.50 -10.85 -23.45
C TYR A 300 -6.03 -10.79 -23.58
N ALA A 301 -6.53 -11.36 -24.67
CA ALA A 301 -7.95 -11.61 -24.91
C ALA A 301 -8.17 -13.09 -25.22
N ILE A 302 -9.37 -13.59 -24.95
CA ILE A 302 -9.80 -14.94 -25.31
C ILE A 302 -10.84 -14.81 -26.43
N GLU A 303 -10.55 -15.42 -27.57
CA GLU A 303 -11.45 -15.54 -28.72
C GLU A 303 -12.01 -16.96 -28.76
N LYS A 304 -13.34 -17.11 -28.71
CA LYS A 304 -13.98 -18.40 -28.98
C LYS A 304 -14.11 -18.62 -30.49
N ARG A 305 -13.74 -19.81 -30.96
CA ARG A 305 -13.99 -20.29 -32.33
C ARG A 305 -14.71 -21.65 -32.28
N PRO A 306 -15.38 -22.07 -33.35
CA PRO A 306 -15.88 -23.44 -33.46
C PRO A 306 -14.74 -24.44 -33.24
N GLY A 307 -14.91 -25.32 -32.24
CA GLY A 307 -13.97 -26.37 -31.89
C GLY A 307 -12.69 -25.93 -31.16
N SER A 308 -12.46 -24.63 -30.92
CA SER A 308 -11.24 -24.17 -30.21
C SER A 308 -11.43 -22.86 -29.46
N ALA A 309 -10.58 -22.61 -28.46
CA ALA A 309 -10.46 -21.29 -27.84
C ALA A 309 -9.03 -20.78 -28.08
N ARG A 310 -8.92 -19.51 -28.45
CA ARG A 310 -7.70 -18.87 -28.91
C ARG A 310 -7.36 -17.73 -27.95
N ILE A 311 -6.20 -17.76 -27.33
CA ILE A 311 -5.70 -16.67 -26.48
C ILE A 311 -4.81 -15.78 -27.33
N VAL A 312 -5.20 -14.54 -27.53
CA VAL A 312 -4.39 -13.53 -28.23
C VAL A 312 -3.63 -12.73 -27.18
N VAL A 313 -2.31 -12.87 -27.17
CA VAL A 313 -1.42 -12.13 -26.27
C VAL A 313 -0.91 -10.90 -27.03
N ASN A 314 -1.20 -9.72 -26.50
CA ASN A 314 -0.79 -8.43 -27.06
C ASN A 314 0.68 -8.14 -26.73
N ASN A 315 1.55 -8.96 -27.30
CA ASN A 315 3.00 -8.87 -27.17
C ASN A 315 3.61 -7.84 -28.13
N SER A 316 4.80 -7.34 -27.80
CA SER A 316 5.59 -6.44 -28.64
C SER A 316 6.87 -7.16 -29.11
N PRO A 317 7.30 -7.03 -30.38
CA PRO A 317 6.78 -6.11 -31.39
C PRO A 317 5.47 -6.57 -32.06
N ALA A 318 5.13 -7.85 -31.95
CA ALA A 318 3.94 -8.41 -32.57
C ALA A 318 3.14 -9.27 -31.59
N PRO A 319 1.80 -9.24 -31.66
CA PRO A 319 0.96 -10.14 -30.89
C PRO A 319 1.17 -11.58 -31.35
N PHE A 320 1.00 -12.53 -30.44
CA PHE A 320 1.03 -13.95 -30.76
C PHE A 320 -0.20 -14.65 -30.20
N THR A 321 -0.37 -15.91 -30.56
CA THR A 321 -1.58 -16.67 -30.26
C THR A 321 -1.25 -18.00 -29.60
N LEU A 322 -2.01 -18.34 -28.56
CA LEU A 322 -2.04 -19.68 -27.98
C LEU A 322 -3.38 -20.35 -28.31
N ALA A 323 -3.34 -21.62 -28.70
CA ALA A 323 -4.52 -22.47 -28.78
C ALA A 323 -4.72 -23.17 -27.43
N LEU A 324 -5.92 -23.06 -26.85
CA LEU A 324 -6.31 -23.81 -25.65
C LEU A 324 -6.83 -25.19 -26.08
N GLY A 325 -6.11 -26.23 -25.67
CA GLY A 325 -6.49 -27.62 -25.90
C GLY A 325 -7.65 -28.07 -24.98
N PRO A 326 -8.30 -29.19 -25.32
CA PRO A 326 -9.40 -29.75 -24.51
C PRO A 326 -8.93 -30.21 -23.12
N ASN A 327 -7.65 -30.54 -22.96
CA ASN A 327 -7.02 -30.87 -21.68
C ASN A 327 -6.65 -29.63 -20.84
N GLY A 328 -7.02 -28.42 -21.28
CA GLY A 328 -6.63 -27.16 -20.67
C GLY A 328 -5.19 -26.73 -20.95
N GLY A 329 -4.41 -27.50 -21.72
CA GLY A 329 -3.05 -27.13 -22.11
C GLY A 329 -3.03 -25.99 -23.14
N LEU A 330 -1.91 -25.29 -23.26
CA LEU A 330 -1.73 -24.22 -24.23
C LEU A 330 -0.73 -24.64 -25.30
N THR A 331 -1.02 -24.38 -26.57
CA THR A 331 -0.08 -24.58 -27.67
C THR A 331 0.17 -23.25 -28.36
N GLY A 332 1.39 -22.73 -28.26
CA GLY A 332 1.79 -21.51 -28.94
C GLY A 332 2.40 -21.73 -30.32
N PRO A 333 2.84 -20.65 -30.98
CA PRO A 333 3.27 -20.65 -32.38
C PRO A 333 4.74 -21.07 -32.58
N GLY A 334 5.45 -21.48 -31.53
CA GLY A 334 6.89 -21.71 -31.55
C GLY A 334 7.67 -20.44 -31.24
N MET A 335 8.66 -20.09 -32.05
CA MET A 335 9.54 -18.95 -31.78
C MET A 335 8.81 -17.60 -31.95
N VAL A 336 8.81 -16.76 -30.91
CA VAL A 336 8.29 -15.40 -30.96
C VAL A 336 9.29 -14.41 -30.36
N ASP A 337 9.29 -13.19 -30.87
CA ASP A 337 10.08 -12.11 -30.29
C ASP A 337 9.28 -11.42 -29.19
N VAL A 338 9.81 -11.37 -27.97
CA VAL A 338 9.20 -10.75 -26.80
C VAL A 338 10.03 -9.55 -26.39
N THR A 339 9.41 -8.38 -26.36
CA THR A 339 10.03 -7.15 -25.87
C THR A 339 9.68 -6.96 -24.41
N GLY A 340 10.69 -7.00 -23.57
CA GLY A 340 10.58 -6.77 -22.13
C GLY A 340 11.67 -5.84 -21.64
N LYS A 341 11.93 -5.89 -20.33
CA LYS A 341 13.04 -5.18 -19.71
C LYS A 341 14.04 -6.17 -19.15
N VAL A 342 15.32 -5.89 -19.34
CA VAL A 342 16.41 -6.60 -18.65
C VAL A 342 17.07 -5.69 -17.65
N ILE A 343 17.60 -6.26 -16.59
CA ILE A 343 18.42 -5.56 -15.62
C ILE A 343 19.81 -5.37 -16.24
N VAL A 344 20.14 -4.16 -16.69
CA VAL A 344 21.47 -3.83 -17.28
C VAL A 344 22.47 -3.34 -16.24
N GLY A 345 22.02 -3.13 -15.01
CA GLY A 345 22.84 -2.66 -13.92
C GLY A 345 21.98 -2.43 -12.69
N TRP A 346 22.63 -1.96 -11.63
CA TRP A 346 21.96 -1.62 -10.39
C TRP A 346 22.37 -0.22 -9.99
N THR A 347 21.40 0.66 -9.80
CA THR A 347 21.62 1.91 -9.09
C THR A 347 21.75 1.55 -7.64
N THR A 348 22.99 1.55 -7.18
CA THR A 348 23.32 1.31 -5.79
C THR A 348 23.22 2.65 -5.08
N GLN A 349 22.06 2.92 -4.46
CA GLN A 349 21.92 4.07 -3.60
C GLN A 349 22.43 3.69 -2.21
N THR A 350 23.68 4.05 -1.97
CA THR A 350 24.20 4.08 -0.61
C THR A 350 23.68 5.34 0.08
N THR A 351 22.67 5.18 0.91
CA THR A 351 22.39 6.14 1.98
C THR A 351 23.35 5.87 3.12
N GLN A 352 24.37 6.71 3.22
CA GLN A 352 25.23 6.76 4.39
C GLN A 352 24.68 7.84 5.31
N VAL A 353 24.35 7.47 6.55
CA VAL A 353 24.00 8.45 7.56
C VAL A 353 25.27 9.25 7.82
N TYR A 354 25.13 10.57 7.79
CA TYR A 354 26.14 11.49 8.25
C TYR A 354 25.54 12.11 9.50
N HIS A 355 26.04 11.71 10.65
CA HIS A 355 25.93 12.59 11.81
C HIS A 355 26.97 13.66 11.46
N ASN A 356 26.64 14.97 11.36
CA ASN A 356 27.65 16.03 11.25
C ASN A 356 28.58 16.02 10.03
N GLY A 357 28.17 15.52 8.88
CA GLY A 357 29.01 15.66 7.68
C GLY A 357 30.31 14.83 7.66
N VAL A 358 30.66 14.06 8.70
CA VAL A 358 31.55 12.89 8.57
C VAL A 358 30.68 11.62 8.48
N SER A 359 31.13 10.65 7.70
CA SER A 359 30.45 9.37 7.61
C SER A 359 30.52 8.66 8.96
N VAL A 360 29.38 8.30 9.55
CA VAL A 360 29.40 7.48 10.77
C VAL A 360 29.95 6.09 10.45
N GLY A 361 31.16 5.81 10.91
CA GLY A 361 31.85 4.53 10.79
C GLY A 361 31.31 3.47 11.75
N ALA A 362 31.98 2.31 11.81
CA ALA A 362 31.54 1.14 12.59
C ALA A 362 31.26 1.42 14.09
N GLY A 363 31.84 2.48 14.67
CA GLY A 363 31.63 2.86 16.07
C GLY A 363 30.22 3.40 16.42
N TYR A 364 29.40 3.81 15.43
CA TYR A 364 28.02 4.32 15.65
C TYR A 364 26.98 3.29 15.21
N ALA A 365 27.37 2.02 15.05
CA ALA A 365 26.46 0.97 14.60
C ALA A 365 25.22 0.83 15.52
N ALA A 366 25.32 1.20 16.79
CA ALA A 366 24.18 1.28 17.69
C ALA A 366 23.16 2.34 17.23
N GLU A 367 23.54 3.59 16.99
CA GLU A 367 22.55 4.64 16.63
C GLU A 367 21.79 4.34 15.32
N CYS A 368 22.44 3.67 14.37
CA CYS A 368 21.84 3.30 13.09
C CYS A 368 21.18 1.90 13.07
N GLY A 369 21.15 1.17 14.18
CA GLY A 369 20.62 -0.20 14.23
C GLY A 369 21.43 -1.22 13.42
N GLY A 370 22.71 -0.96 13.16
CA GLY A 370 23.60 -1.78 12.34
C GLY A 370 24.54 -0.93 11.48
N SER A 371 24.77 -1.33 10.24
CA SER A 371 25.54 -0.52 9.29
C SER A 371 24.84 0.82 9.05
N CYS A 372 25.46 1.94 9.46
CA CYS A 372 25.02 3.30 9.12
C CYS A 372 25.08 3.61 7.61
N ARG A 373 25.54 2.62 6.83
CA ARG A 373 25.51 2.61 5.39
C ARG A 373 24.41 1.65 4.95
N ASN A 374 23.25 2.20 4.62
CA ASN A 374 22.16 1.44 3.99
C ASN A 374 22.32 1.54 2.48
N THR A 375 22.59 0.39 1.88
CA THR A 375 22.74 0.28 0.42
C THR A 375 21.48 -0.33 -0.14
N THR A 376 20.64 0.49 -0.76
CA THR A 376 19.50 0.00 -1.54
C THR A 376 19.96 -0.16 -2.98
N GLN A 377 19.72 -1.33 -3.56
CA GLN A 377 19.95 -1.56 -4.97
C GLN A 377 18.61 -1.50 -5.70
N SER A 378 18.49 -0.53 -6.60
CA SER A 378 17.37 -0.47 -7.53
C SER A 378 17.85 -0.91 -8.91
N PRO A 379 17.22 -1.90 -9.54
CA PRO A 379 17.64 -2.38 -10.85
C PRO A 379 17.45 -1.26 -11.90
N ILE A 380 18.47 -1.06 -12.72
CA ILE A 380 18.40 -0.21 -13.92
C ILE A 380 17.93 -1.10 -15.05
N TYR A 381 16.78 -0.76 -15.60
CA TYR A 381 16.20 -1.51 -16.69
C TYR A 381 16.54 -0.90 -18.04
N LYS A 382 16.78 -1.76 -19.03
CA LYS A 382 16.79 -1.40 -20.45
C LYS A 382 15.80 -2.27 -21.19
N VAL A 383 15.12 -1.70 -22.18
CA VAL A 383 14.29 -2.48 -23.10
C VAL A 383 15.19 -3.41 -23.91
N LYS A 384 14.84 -4.69 -23.96
CA LYS A 384 15.50 -5.72 -24.79
C LYS A 384 14.41 -6.56 -25.42
N THR A 385 14.64 -6.96 -26.66
CA THR A 385 13.81 -7.96 -27.35
C THR A 385 14.56 -9.28 -27.32
N GLU A 386 13.93 -10.31 -26.78
CA GLU A 386 14.45 -11.68 -26.74
C GLU A 386 13.60 -12.58 -27.61
N ARG A 387 14.25 -13.57 -28.24
CA ARG A 387 13.55 -14.57 -29.04
C ARG A 387 13.26 -15.78 -28.17
N CYS A 388 11.99 -16.04 -27.93
CA CYS A 388 11.53 -17.04 -26.96
C CYS A 388 10.67 -18.11 -27.60
N THR A 389 10.91 -19.36 -27.23
CA THR A 389 10.12 -20.48 -27.69
C THR A 389 8.83 -20.55 -26.91
N ILE A 390 7.70 -20.27 -27.55
CA ILE A 390 6.33 -20.43 -27.05
C ILE A 390 5.66 -21.59 -27.79
N GLY A 391 6.03 -22.82 -27.42
CA GLY A 391 5.46 -24.09 -27.87
C GLY A 391 4.35 -24.58 -26.94
N THR A 392 4.40 -25.85 -26.53
CA THR A 392 3.35 -26.47 -25.72
C THR A 392 3.60 -26.27 -24.23
N TYR A 393 2.54 -25.95 -23.49
CA TYR A 393 2.51 -25.82 -22.03
C TYR A 393 1.43 -26.74 -21.48
N ASN A 394 1.78 -27.47 -20.43
CA ASN A 394 0.81 -28.34 -19.79
C ASN A 394 -0.18 -27.50 -19.00
N ALA A 395 -1.43 -27.97 -18.96
CA ALA A 395 -2.36 -27.47 -17.98
C ALA A 395 -1.72 -27.65 -16.59
N PRO A 396 -1.83 -26.65 -15.71
CA PRO A 396 -1.39 -26.83 -14.35
C PRO A 396 -2.11 -28.05 -13.75
N PRO A 397 -1.43 -28.86 -12.92
CA PRO A 397 -2.08 -29.97 -12.25
C PRO A 397 -3.28 -29.45 -11.45
N PRO A 398 -4.38 -30.21 -11.36
CA PRO A 398 -5.48 -29.88 -10.48
C PRO A 398 -4.91 -29.60 -9.08
N LEU A 399 -5.33 -28.50 -8.46
CA LEU A 399 -4.98 -28.28 -7.06
C LEU A 399 -5.53 -29.47 -6.25
N PRO A 400 -4.76 -30.01 -5.30
CA PRO A 400 -5.32 -30.96 -4.35
C PRO A 400 -6.54 -30.30 -3.68
N PRO A 401 -7.62 -31.07 -3.40
CA PRO A 401 -8.81 -30.53 -2.78
C PRO A 401 -8.41 -29.74 -1.52
N PRO A 402 -9.02 -28.56 -1.29
CA PRO A 402 -8.67 -27.71 -0.16
C PRO A 402 -8.73 -28.55 1.12
N ASN A 403 -7.63 -28.57 1.86
CA ASN A 403 -7.58 -29.29 3.13
C ASN A 403 -8.52 -28.56 4.09
N PRO A 404 -9.62 -29.17 4.57
CA PRO A 404 -10.59 -28.49 5.44
C PRO A 404 -9.98 -28.00 6.76
N LYS A 405 -8.76 -28.45 7.12
CA LYS A 405 -8.00 -27.94 8.27
C LYS A 405 -7.18 -26.68 7.97
N ALA A 406 -6.90 -26.37 6.70
CA ALA A 406 -6.18 -25.17 6.29
C ALA A 406 -7.08 -23.93 6.29
N ASP A 407 -8.39 -24.09 6.05
CA ASP A 407 -9.37 -22.99 6.13
C ASP A 407 -9.54 -22.44 7.56
N ALA A 408 -9.29 -23.26 8.58
CA ALA A 408 -9.21 -22.80 9.97
C ALA A 408 -7.95 -21.96 10.26
N LEU A 409 -6.86 -22.18 9.52
CA LEU A 409 -5.61 -21.42 9.60
C LEU A 409 -5.63 -20.15 8.74
N ASN A 410 -6.34 -20.15 7.60
CA ASN A 410 -6.62 -18.94 6.82
C ASN A 410 -7.62 -18.00 7.53
N ASN A 411 -8.45 -18.54 8.42
CA ASN A 411 -9.30 -17.78 9.36
C ASN A 411 -8.60 -17.42 10.69
N SER A 412 -7.31 -17.73 10.86
CA SER A 412 -6.52 -17.32 12.02
C SER A 412 -6.07 -15.86 11.89
N PRO A 413 -5.82 -15.11 12.99
CA PRO A 413 -5.10 -13.83 12.95
C PRO A 413 -3.74 -13.91 12.22
N VAL A 414 -3.17 -15.10 12.07
CA VAL A 414 -2.00 -15.41 11.22
C VAL A 414 -2.35 -15.50 9.73
N GLY A 415 -3.57 -15.19 9.29
CA GLY A 415 -3.94 -14.93 7.88
C GLY A 415 -3.81 -13.44 7.51
N MET A 416 -4.02 -12.55 8.50
CA MET A 416 -4.14 -11.08 8.36
C MET A 416 -2.93 -10.40 7.71
N ILE A 417 -1.69 -10.81 8.03
CA ILE A 417 -0.49 -10.16 7.47
C ILE A 417 -0.23 -10.58 6.00
N GLY A 418 -0.83 -11.69 5.53
CA GLY A 418 -0.85 -12.02 4.10
C GLY A 418 -1.64 -10.96 3.30
N GLY A 419 -2.69 -10.41 3.89
CA GLY A 419 -3.49 -9.34 3.30
C GLY A 419 -2.82 -7.98 3.28
N LEU A 420 -1.95 -7.68 4.25
CA LEU A 420 -1.18 -6.44 4.25
C LEU A 420 -0.02 -6.46 3.24
N VAL A 421 0.61 -7.62 3.03
CA VAL A 421 1.65 -7.83 2.01
C VAL A 421 1.06 -7.85 0.59
N ALA A 422 -0.07 -8.54 0.39
CA ALA A 422 -0.82 -8.49 -0.87
C ALA A 422 -1.32 -7.07 -1.20
N TYR A 423 -1.66 -6.27 -0.19
CA TYR A 423 -2.11 -4.89 -0.35
C TYR A 423 -1.03 -3.95 -0.93
N THR A 424 0.25 -4.10 -0.55
CA THR A 424 1.33 -3.29 -1.13
C THR A 424 1.66 -3.63 -2.58
N ASN A 425 1.30 -4.83 -3.05
CA ASN A 425 1.62 -5.33 -4.39
C ASN A 425 0.39 -5.58 -5.30
N GLY A 426 -0.84 -5.34 -4.82
CA GLY A 426 -2.04 -5.45 -5.65
C GLY A 426 -3.34 -5.76 -4.90
N GLY A 427 -3.78 -4.91 -3.97
CA GLY A 427 -5.16 -4.89 -3.46
C GLY A 427 -5.68 -6.17 -2.76
N ALA A 428 -6.90 -6.10 -2.20
CA ALA A 428 -7.56 -7.24 -1.54
C ALA A 428 -7.92 -8.39 -2.52
N GLU A 429 -7.89 -8.12 -3.83
CA GLU A 429 -8.14 -9.12 -4.88
C GLU A 429 -6.97 -10.09 -5.06
N ALA A 430 -5.73 -9.70 -4.74
CA ALA A 430 -4.58 -10.59 -4.86
C ALA A 430 -4.64 -11.82 -3.93
N MET A 431 -5.32 -11.72 -2.78
CA MET A 431 -5.49 -12.88 -1.88
C MET A 431 -6.51 -13.89 -2.39
N ASP A 432 -7.68 -13.46 -2.86
CA ASP A 432 -8.66 -14.38 -3.47
C ASP A 432 -8.11 -14.95 -4.80
N ASN A 433 -7.18 -14.25 -5.48
CA ASN A 433 -6.58 -14.71 -6.74
C ASN A 433 -5.44 -15.74 -6.54
N ALA A 434 -4.64 -15.66 -5.48
CA ALA A 434 -3.48 -16.55 -5.31
C ALA A 434 -3.88 -18.03 -5.15
N ASP A 435 -5.00 -18.29 -4.48
CA ASP A 435 -5.56 -19.63 -4.25
C ASP A 435 -6.63 -20.04 -5.27
N ALA A 436 -6.91 -19.18 -6.25
CA ALA A 436 -7.92 -19.47 -7.26
C ALA A 436 -7.55 -20.72 -8.07
N PRO A 437 -8.48 -21.66 -8.28
CA PRO A 437 -8.26 -22.80 -9.15
C PRO A 437 -7.72 -22.33 -10.50
N ARG A 438 -6.73 -23.02 -11.05
CA ARG A 438 -6.07 -22.64 -12.32
C ARG A 438 -6.89 -23.13 -13.53
N GLY A 439 -6.87 -22.40 -14.65
CA GLY A 439 -7.67 -22.72 -15.85
C GLY A 439 -8.53 -21.55 -16.33
N LEU A 440 -9.56 -21.86 -17.13
CA LEU A 440 -10.59 -20.88 -17.52
C LEU A 440 -11.43 -20.48 -16.33
N ARG A 441 -11.62 -19.19 -16.14
CA ARG A 441 -12.41 -18.60 -15.06
C ARG A 441 -13.32 -17.51 -15.57
N MET A 442 -14.29 -17.14 -14.77
CA MET A 442 -15.11 -15.96 -14.99
C MET A 442 -14.58 -14.84 -14.13
N ASN A 443 -14.72 -13.61 -14.63
CA ASN A 443 -14.51 -12.42 -13.84
C ASN A 443 -15.65 -11.44 -14.11
N GLY A 444 -15.90 -10.55 -13.15
CA GLY A 444 -16.82 -9.43 -13.29
C GLY A 444 -18.19 -9.64 -12.66
N LEU A 445 -19.04 -8.62 -12.77
CA LEU A 445 -20.39 -8.59 -12.23
C LEU A 445 -21.42 -8.74 -13.35
N TYR A 446 -22.45 -9.54 -13.11
CA TYR A 446 -23.53 -9.83 -14.05
C TYR A 446 -24.87 -9.69 -13.33
N SER A 447 -25.84 -9.04 -13.95
CA SER A 447 -27.17 -8.91 -13.36
C SER A 447 -28.27 -8.82 -14.43
N ASP A 448 -29.49 -9.20 -14.04
CA ASP A 448 -30.73 -8.92 -14.78
C ASP A 448 -31.68 -7.99 -14.00
N GLY A 449 -31.20 -7.41 -12.89
CA GLY A 449 -31.95 -6.58 -11.96
C GLY A 449 -32.58 -7.33 -10.78
N ARG A 450 -32.79 -8.64 -10.85
CA ARG A 450 -33.32 -9.47 -9.74
C ARG A 450 -32.28 -10.42 -9.17
N MET A 451 -31.52 -11.04 -10.06
CA MET A 451 -30.38 -11.91 -9.74
C MET A 451 -29.09 -11.17 -10.06
N ARG A 452 -28.08 -11.34 -9.22
CA ARG A 452 -26.74 -10.82 -9.45
C ARG A 452 -25.70 -11.89 -9.20
N LEU A 453 -24.78 -12.04 -10.13
CA LEU A 453 -23.62 -12.93 -10.03
C LEU A 453 -22.34 -12.12 -10.12
N GLN A 454 -21.52 -12.20 -9.08
CA GLN A 454 -20.17 -11.65 -9.10
C GLN A 454 -19.17 -12.79 -9.18
N PHE A 455 -18.42 -12.85 -10.27
CA PHE A 455 -17.36 -13.82 -10.44
C PHE A 455 -16.00 -13.23 -10.08
N SER A 456 -15.25 -13.97 -9.27
CA SER A 456 -13.80 -13.87 -9.18
C SER A 456 -13.16 -15.16 -9.71
N PRO A 457 -11.84 -15.19 -9.97
CA PRO A 457 -11.16 -16.42 -10.33
C PRO A 457 -11.34 -17.58 -9.33
N ALA A 458 -11.62 -17.30 -8.06
CA ALA A 458 -11.78 -18.33 -7.03
C ALA A 458 -13.22 -18.78 -6.77
N ALA A 459 -14.21 -17.91 -6.93
CA ALA A 459 -15.60 -18.22 -6.56
C ALA A 459 -16.62 -17.34 -7.29
N ALA A 460 -17.89 -17.76 -7.24
CA ALA A 460 -19.03 -16.97 -7.67
C ALA A 460 -19.82 -16.54 -6.43
N ILE A 461 -20.17 -15.26 -6.32
CA ILE A 461 -21.13 -14.78 -5.33
C ILE A 461 -22.46 -14.61 -6.03
N LEU A 462 -23.48 -15.32 -5.57
CA LEU A 462 -24.84 -15.24 -6.07
C LEU A 462 -25.68 -14.44 -5.09
N ASP A 463 -26.25 -13.32 -5.54
CA ASP A 463 -27.29 -12.58 -4.83
C ASP A 463 -28.66 -12.80 -5.52
N CYS A 464 -29.66 -13.05 -4.70
CA CYS A 464 -31.07 -13.18 -5.08
C CYS A 464 -31.90 -12.46 -4.01
N GLY A 465 -32.33 -11.22 -4.33
CA GLY A 465 -32.90 -10.29 -3.36
C GLY A 465 -31.99 -10.05 -2.14
N GLU A 466 -32.45 -10.37 -0.94
CA GLU A 466 -31.64 -10.26 0.29
C GLU A 466 -30.76 -11.49 0.51
N ALA A 467 -31.11 -12.65 -0.06
CA ALA A 467 -30.35 -13.87 0.07
C ALA A 467 -29.09 -13.83 -0.81
N HIS A 468 -27.95 -14.21 -0.24
CA HIS A 468 -26.72 -14.34 -1.02
C HIS A 468 -25.80 -15.41 -0.46
N VAL A 469 -24.98 -15.98 -1.35
CA VAL A 469 -24.14 -17.13 -1.05
C VAL A 469 -22.88 -17.14 -1.92
N ARG A 470 -21.75 -17.57 -1.34
CA ARG A 470 -20.51 -17.84 -2.08
C ARG A 470 -20.53 -19.29 -2.56
N LEU A 471 -20.36 -19.50 -3.86
CA LEU A 471 -20.45 -20.78 -4.54
C LEU A 471 -19.15 -21.09 -5.28
N GLU A 472 -18.84 -22.37 -5.36
CA GLU A 472 -17.84 -22.87 -6.30
C GLU A 472 -18.42 -22.88 -7.72
N TYR A 473 -17.56 -22.71 -8.71
CA TYR A 473 -17.95 -22.83 -10.10
C TYR A 473 -16.79 -23.36 -10.95
N THR A 474 -17.13 -23.86 -12.13
CA THR A 474 -16.16 -24.26 -13.16
C THR A 474 -16.54 -23.65 -14.50
N VAL A 475 -15.56 -23.50 -15.39
CA VAL A 475 -15.78 -23.05 -16.77
C VAL A 475 -15.33 -24.14 -17.72
N GLU A 476 -16.26 -24.68 -18.49
CA GLU A 476 -16.03 -25.66 -19.54
C GLU A 476 -15.89 -24.97 -20.90
N ASN A 477 -14.92 -25.41 -21.70
CA ASN A 477 -14.74 -24.99 -23.09
C ASN A 477 -15.36 -26.02 -24.03
N THR A 478 -16.63 -25.84 -24.39
CA THR A 478 -17.31 -26.67 -25.38
C THR A 478 -16.91 -26.26 -26.81
N PRO A 479 -17.25 -27.03 -27.87
CA PRO A 479 -16.93 -26.63 -29.24
C PRO A 479 -17.45 -25.25 -29.62
N ASP A 480 -18.66 -24.88 -29.18
CA ASP A 480 -19.33 -23.68 -29.68
C ASP A 480 -19.28 -22.49 -28.71
N ARG A 481 -19.19 -22.73 -27.40
CA ARG A 481 -19.24 -21.68 -26.37
C ARG A 481 -18.54 -22.08 -25.08
N PHE A 482 -18.41 -21.12 -24.15
CA PHE A 482 -18.04 -21.44 -22.78
C PHE A 482 -19.31 -21.72 -21.96
N LEU A 483 -19.27 -22.76 -21.13
CA LEU A 483 -20.32 -23.07 -20.16
C LEU A 483 -19.76 -22.85 -18.75
N VAL A 484 -20.53 -22.16 -17.91
CA VAL A 484 -20.19 -21.90 -16.52
C VAL A 484 -21.09 -22.77 -15.65
N HIS A 485 -20.53 -23.77 -14.98
CA HIS A 485 -21.29 -24.63 -14.06
C HIS A 485 -21.16 -24.08 -12.64
N VAL A 486 -22.26 -23.63 -12.06
CA VAL A 486 -22.30 -23.08 -10.70
C VAL A 486 -22.82 -24.15 -9.75
N ALA A 487 -22.00 -24.51 -8.75
CA ALA A 487 -22.32 -25.55 -7.78
C ALA A 487 -23.18 -24.98 -6.64
N ASN A 488 -24.48 -24.76 -6.90
CA ASN A 488 -25.43 -24.37 -5.86
C ASN A 488 -26.03 -25.63 -5.18
N SER A 489 -25.44 -26.03 -4.06
CA SER A 489 -25.90 -27.20 -3.30
C SER A 489 -27.32 -27.05 -2.74
N SER A 490 -27.76 -25.82 -2.45
CA SER A 490 -29.08 -25.55 -1.88
C SER A 490 -30.22 -25.49 -2.90
N GLY A 491 -29.98 -24.84 -4.04
CA GLY A 491 -31.00 -24.60 -5.07
C GLY A 491 -30.91 -25.53 -6.27
N GLY A 492 -29.98 -26.49 -6.24
CA GLY A 492 -29.59 -27.29 -7.38
C GLY A 492 -28.54 -26.58 -8.26
N PRO A 493 -27.58 -27.33 -8.82
CA PRO A 493 -26.58 -26.75 -9.73
C PRO A 493 -27.26 -26.25 -11.00
N PHE A 494 -26.72 -25.17 -11.57
CA PHE A 494 -27.19 -24.64 -12.84
C PHE A 494 -26.01 -24.29 -13.75
N THR A 495 -26.28 -24.18 -15.05
CA THR A 495 -25.28 -23.88 -16.07
C THR A 495 -25.65 -22.61 -16.82
N LEU A 496 -24.66 -21.74 -17.05
CA LEU A 496 -24.79 -20.53 -17.84
C LEU A 496 -23.95 -20.66 -19.11
N ALA A 497 -24.54 -20.36 -20.26
CA ALA A 497 -23.82 -20.18 -21.50
C ALA A 497 -23.25 -18.75 -21.57
N VAL A 498 -21.96 -18.62 -21.89
CA VAL A 498 -21.36 -17.32 -22.20
C VAL A 498 -21.66 -16.96 -23.65
N GLU A 499 -22.41 -15.90 -23.85
CA GLU A 499 -22.77 -15.36 -25.16
C GLU A 499 -21.65 -14.49 -25.74
N PRO A 500 -21.65 -14.21 -27.06
CA PRO A 500 -20.60 -13.41 -27.70
C PRO A 500 -20.49 -11.97 -27.19
N ASP A 501 -21.54 -11.42 -26.59
CA ASP A 501 -21.52 -10.09 -25.96
C ASP A 501 -21.03 -10.11 -24.51
N ASN A 502 -20.48 -11.25 -24.06
CA ASN A 502 -20.15 -11.59 -22.68
C ASN A 502 -21.36 -11.71 -21.74
N SER A 503 -22.61 -11.64 -22.21
CA SER A 503 -23.75 -11.95 -21.34
C SER A 503 -23.79 -13.43 -20.98
N LEU A 504 -24.46 -13.74 -19.87
CA LEU A 504 -24.63 -15.10 -19.38
C LEU A 504 -26.09 -15.52 -19.55
N ARG A 505 -26.32 -16.60 -20.29
CA ARG A 505 -27.66 -17.12 -20.53
C ARG A 505 -27.86 -18.44 -19.81
N GLY A 506 -28.80 -18.47 -18.87
CA GLY A 506 -29.27 -19.69 -18.24
C GLY A 506 -30.76 -19.93 -18.50
N SER A 507 -31.30 -20.93 -17.81
CA SER A 507 -32.73 -21.21 -17.77
C SER A 507 -33.10 -21.90 -16.47
N GLY A 508 -34.36 -21.77 -16.05
CA GLY A 508 -34.89 -22.40 -14.85
C GLY A 508 -34.83 -21.50 -13.62
N GLN A 509 -35.20 -22.03 -12.47
CA GLN A 509 -35.16 -21.33 -11.20
C GLN A 509 -34.07 -21.91 -10.30
N THR A 510 -33.48 -21.07 -9.46
CA THR A 510 -32.54 -21.48 -8.42
C THR A 510 -32.94 -20.88 -7.09
N THR A 511 -32.88 -21.68 -6.02
CA THR A 511 -33.05 -21.19 -4.65
C THR A 511 -31.70 -20.87 -4.03
N VAL A 512 -31.58 -19.69 -3.43
CA VAL A 512 -30.40 -19.22 -2.73
C VAL A 512 -30.66 -19.31 -1.24
N ASN A 513 -30.03 -20.27 -0.56
CA ASN A 513 -30.09 -20.37 0.89
C ASN A 513 -28.93 -19.55 1.48
N GLY A 514 -29.21 -18.27 1.69
CA GLY A 514 -28.31 -17.35 2.37
C GLY A 514 -28.50 -17.36 3.88
N ARG A 515 -27.79 -16.46 4.53
CA ARG A 515 -27.95 -16.16 5.94
C ARG A 515 -27.92 -14.65 6.09
N LEU A 516 -28.87 -14.10 6.84
CA LEU A 516 -28.92 -12.67 7.15
C LEU A 516 -28.45 -12.45 8.58
N ILE A 517 -27.74 -11.36 8.82
CA ILE A 517 -27.39 -10.96 10.19
C ILE A 517 -28.68 -10.53 10.90
N SER A 518 -29.08 -11.28 11.92
CA SER A 518 -30.21 -10.94 12.79
C SER A 518 -29.78 -10.21 14.06
N GLY A 519 -28.49 -10.25 14.40
CA GLY A 519 -27.92 -9.52 15.53
C GLY A 519 -26.40 -9.58 15.54
N MET A 520 -25.76 -8.59 16.13
CA MET A 520 -24.31 -8.56 16.36
C MET A 520 -24.05 -8.11 17.80
N GLU A 521 -23.34 -8.93 18.57
CA GLU A 521 -22.87 -8.59 19.91
C GLU A 521 -21.35 -8.81 19.96
N GLY A 522 -20.60 -7.73 19.74
CA GLY A 522 -19.14 -7.81 19.57
C GLY A 522 -18.74 -8.59 18.31
N GLU A 523 -17.95 -9.65 18.47
CA GLU A 523 -17.57 -10.57 17.39
C GLU A 523 -18.59 -11.69 17.14
N ASN A 524 -19.57 -11.86 18.04
CA ASN A 524 -20.62 -12.85 17.89
C ASN A 524 -21.69 -12.31 16.95
N VAL A 525 -21.71 -12.85 15.73
CA VAL A 525 -22.73 -12.56 14.72
C VAL A 525 -23.79 -13.65 14.78
N THR A 526 -25.01 -13.27 15.13
CA THR A 526 -26.17 -14.17 15.07
C THR A 526 -26.76 -14.09 13.67
N TYR A 527 -26.87 -15.24 13.03
CA TYR A 527 -27.43 -15.36 11.69
C TYR A 527 -28.83 -15.97 11.74
N ARG A 528 -29.74 -15.43 10.95
CA ARG A 528 -31.03 -16.05 10.63
C ARG A 528 -30.96 -16.61 9.21
N PRO A 529 -31.30 -17.89 8.98
CA PRO A 529 -31.37 -18.44 7.64
C PRO A 529 -32.39 -17.66 6.81
N HIS A 530 -32.07 -17.40 5.55
CA HIS A 530 -32.96 -16.70 4.61
C HIS A 530 -32.84 -17.33 3.23
N SER A 531 -33.98 -17.60 2.60
CA SER A 531 -34.04 -18.28 1.32
C SER A 531 -34.86 -17.49 0.33
N GLU A 532 -34.31 -17.26 -0.85
CA GLU A 532 -35.03 -16.65 -1.97
C GLU A 532 -34.87 -17.47 -3.23
N THR A 533 -35.87 -17.42 -4.12
CA THR A 533 -35.84 -18.12 -5.40
C THR A 533 -35.81 -17.09 -6.53
N CYS A 534 -34.83 -17.21 -7.41
CA CYS A 534 -34.65 -16.36 -8.58
C CYS A 534 -34.71 -17.18 -9.87
N GLU A 535 -35.20 -16.55 -10.93
CA GLU A 535 -35.07 -17.06 -12.30
C GLU A 535 -33.62 -16.91 -12.76
N VAL A 536 -33.06 -17.98 -13.32
CA VAL A 536 -31.76 -17.97 -13.99
C VAL A 536 -32.00 -17.55 -15.43
N GLY A 537 -32.07 -16.23 -15.66
CA GLY A 537 -32.37 -15.64 -16.96
C GLY A 537 -31.14 -15.28 -17.81
N THR A 538 -31.21 -14.13 -18.46
CA THR A 538 -30.08 -13.53 -19.19
C THR A 538 -29.46 -12.44 -18.33
N LEU A 539 -28.27 -12.70 -17.80
CA LEU A 539 -27.52 -11.79 -16.94
C LEU A 539 -26.56 -10.98 -17.81
N ARG A 540 -26.68 -9.66 -17.77
CA ARG A 540 -25.82 -8.77 -18.54
C ARG A 540 -24.63 -8.32 -17.70
N PRO A 541 -23.45 -8.11 -18.31
CA PRO A 541 -22.33 -7.44 -17.66
C PRO A 541 -22.78 -6.12 -17.02
N ASP A 542 -22.58 -6.00 -15.71
CA ASP A 542 -22.77 -4.73 -14.99
C ASP A 542 -21.47 -3.93 -15.13
N THR A 543 -21.18 -3.50 -16.36
CA THR A 543 -20.02 -2.67 -16.66
C THR A 543 -20.46 -1.23 -16.84
N GLY A 544 -19.91 -0.34 -16.00
CA GLY A 544 -19.67 1.03 -16.46
C GLY A 544 -18.72 0.97 -17.66
N SER A 545 -19.27 0.84 -18.87
CA SER A 545 -18.61 0.89 -20.19
C SER A 545 -17.30 0.09 -20.34
N GLY A 546 -17.35 -1.13 -20.90
CA GLY A 546 -16.16 -1.88 -21.32
C GLY A 546 -16.43 -2.79 -22.54
N GLU A 547 -15.43 -2.88 -23.43
CA GLU A 547 -15.47 -3.40 -24.81
C GLU A 547 -16.01 -4.84 -24.99
N THR A 548 -16.82 -5.04 -26.04
CA THR A 548 -17.42 -6.32 -26.45
C THR A 548 -16.41 -7.29 -27.09
N MET A 549 -16.62 -8.59 -26.88
CA MET A 549 -15.87 -9.65 -27.59
C MET A 549 -16.15 -9.51 -29.10
N LYS A 550 -15.08 -9.37 -29.92
CA LYS A 550 -15.23 -9.35 -31.37
C LYS A 550 -15.36 -10.79 -31.89
N VAL A 551 -16.53 -11.11 -32.43
CA VAL A 551 -16.72 -12.31 -33.25
C VAL A 551 -16.14 -12.03 -34.63
N ALA A 552 -15.22 -12.88 -35.09
CA ALA A 552 -14.78 -12.84 -36.48
C ALA A 552 -15.88 -13.42 -37.37
N GLU A 553 -16.67 -12.57 -38.00
CA GLU A 553 -17.53 -12.96 -39.13
C GLU A 553 -16.62 -13.34 -40.31
N GLY A 554 -16.53 -14.64 -40.59
CA GLY A 554 -15.85 -15.15 -41.77
C GLY A 554 -16.63 -14.80 -43.03
N SER A 555 -16.19 -13.77 -43.76
CA SER A 555 -16.59 -13.57 -45.15
C SER A 555 -15.88 -14.62 -46.02
N ALA A 556 -16.66 -15.46 -46.69
CA ALA A 556 -16.18 -16.47 -47.62
C ALA A 556 -15.57 -15.81 -48.85
N ALA A 557 -14.24 -15.89 -48.99
CA ALA A 557 -13.56 -15.69 -50.26
C ALA A 557 -13.20 -17.06 -50.86
N ALA A 558 -13.62 -17.27 -52.10
CA ALA A 558 -13.44 -18.51 -52.87
C ALA A 558 -11.96 -18.88 -53.07
N PRO A 559 -11.62 -20.19 -53.14
CA PRO A 559 -10.25 -20.63 -53.40
C PRO A 559 -9.92 -20.62 -54.91
N PRO A 560 -8.67 -20.32 -55.31
CA PRO A 560 -8.20 -20.70 -56.63
C PRO A 560 -7.80 -22.19 -56.65
N ALA A 561 -8.06 -22.80 -57.80
CA ALA A 561 -7.79 -24.20 -58.13
C ALA A 561 -6.30 -24.49 -58.42
N ASP A 562 -6.02 -25.80 -58.54
CA ASP A 562 -4.75 -26.48 -58.89
C ASP A 562 -3.74 -26.65 -57.73
N SER A 563 -3.15 -27.83 -57.48
CA SER A 563 -2.87 -28.97 -58.38
C SER A 563 -2.53 -30.27 -57.63
N THR A 564 -3.02 -31.38 -58.20
CA THR A 564 -2.49 -32.76 -58.30
C THR A 564 -1.94 -33.54 -57.10
N SER A 565 -2.55 -34.72 -56.94
CA SER A 565 -2.22 -35.90 -56.16
C SER A 565 -0.90 -36.59 -56.54
N VAL A 566 -0.17 -37.10 -55.54
CA VAL A 566 0.56 -38.38 -55.61
C VAL A 566 0.54 -39.05 -54.21
N ALA A 567 -0.07 -40.23 -54.13
CA ALA A 567 0.21 -41.27 -53.13
C ALA A 567 1.27 -42.22 -53.72
N PRO A 568 1.85 -43.22 -53.02
CA PRO A 568 1.51 -43.78 -51.71
C PRO A 568 2.73 -44.15 -50.82
N ALA A 569 2.48 -44.70 -49.63
CA ALA A 569 2.93 -46.06 -49.23
C ALA A 569 2.98 -46.22 -47.70
N SER A 570 2.22 -47.19 -47.24
CA SER A 570 2.25 -47.83 -45.94
C SER A 570 3.55 -48.62 -45.73
N TYR A 571 4.09 -48.62 -44.51
CA TYR A 571 5.02 -49.65 -44.07
C TYR A 571 4.77 -50.05 -42.61
N THR A 572 4.79 -51.37 -42.43
CA THR A 572 4.56 -52.19 -41.25
C THR A 572 5.73 -52.16 -40.24
N GLY A 573 5.46 -52.54 -38.98
CA GLY A 573 6.41 -52.59 -37.84
C GLY A 573 7.59 -53.56 -37.98
N PRO A 574 8.37 -53.85 -36.91
CA PRO A 574 7.83 -54.54 -35.71
C PRO A 574 8.48 -54.23 -34.33
N GLU A 575 7.78 -54.77 -33.31
CA GLU A 575 8.13 -55.23 -31.94
C GLU A 575 9.61 -55.35 -31.45
N ALA A 576 9.80 -54.86 -30.19
CA ALA A 576 10.40 -55.47 -28.97
C ALA A 576 11.80 -56.19 -29.02
N PRO A 577 12.64 -56.20 -27.93
CA PRO A 577 12.21 -56.48 -26.55
C PRO A 577 12.97 -55.84 -25.35
N ILE A 578 12.36 -56.14 -24.19
CA ILE A 578 12.70 -55.98 -22.77
C ILE A 578 14.10 -56.48 -22.38
N SER A 579 14.77 -55.82 -21.40
CA SER A 579 15.61 -56.49 -20.37
C SER A 579 15.99 -55.58 -19.20
N ALA A 580 16.28 -56.25 -18.07
CA ALA A 580 16.18 -55.78 -16.70
C ALA A 580 17.49 -55.29 -16.03
N VAL A 581 17.28 -54.76 -14.82
CA VAL A 581 18.16 -54.26 -13.74
C VAL A 581 19.37 -55.19 -13.43
N PRO A 582 20.50 -54.64 -12.93
CA PRO A 582 20.82 -54.77 -11.50
C PRO A 582 21.47 -53.53 -10.84
N ALA A 583 21.15 -53.30 -9.55
CA ALA A 583 21.99 -52.57 -8.60
C ALA A 583 23.12 -53.49 -8.09
N PRO A 584 24.26 -52.97 -7.58
CA PRO A 584 24.35 -52.80 -6.11
C PRO A 584 25.33 -51.72 -5.56
N SER A 585 25.09 -51.40 -4.28
CA SER A 585 26.03 -51.14 -3.16
C SER A 585 26.97 -49.92 -3.08
N ALA A 586 26.62 -49.07 -2.10
CA ALA A 586 27.41 -48.42 -1.04
C ALA A 586 28.95 -48.40 -1.09
N ALA A 587 29.52 -47.20 -0.89
CA ALA A 587 30.74 -47.02 -0.12
C ALA A 587 30.76 -45.66 0.61
N THR A 588 31.25 -45.75 1.84
CA THR A 588 31.40 -44.80 2.92
C THR A 588 32.59 -43.86 2.70
N SER A 589 32.52 -42.61 3.15
CA SER A 589 33.70 -41.88 3.63
C SER A 589 33.32 -40.77 4.60
N ALA A 590 33.78 -40.94 5.82
CA ALA A 590 33.73 -40.01 6.94
C ALA A 590 34.97 -39.09 6.94
N ALA A 591 34.82 -37.88 7.48
CA ALA A 591 35.79 -37.09 8.26
C ALA A 591 35.29 -35.63 8.34
N ALA A 592 35.50 -34.80 9.36
CA ALA A 592 35.77 -34.95 10.78
C ALA A 592 35.66 -33.51 11.37
N ASN A 593 34.92 -33.40 12.47
CA ASN A 593 34.92 -32.40 13.55
C ASN A 593 35.74 -31.09 13.46
N ARG A 594 35.10 -29.98 13.85
CA ARG A 594 35.64 -29.10 14.90
C ARG A 594 34.52 -28.43 15.70
N ALA A 595 34.52 -28.68 17.01
CA ALA A 595 33.60 -28.14 18.02
C ALA A 595 34.30 -27.10 18.91
N TYR A 596 33.52 -26.18 19.48
CA TYR A 596 33.74 -25.45 20.75
C TYR A 596 32.35 -24.98 21.26
N PRO A 597 32.14 -24.72 22.56
CA PRO A 597 31.28 -25.53 23.42
C PRO A 597 29.97 -24.85 23.81
N ALA A 598 28.97 -25.67 24.08
CA ALA A 598 27.66 -25.29 24.60
C ALA A 598 27.66 -25.22 26.13
N THR A 599 27.06 -24.15 26.68
CA THR A 599 26.59 -24.08 28.07
C THR A 599 25.15 -24.61 28.17
N ALA A 600 25.02 -25.69 28.94
CA ALA A 600 23.85 -26.29 29.59
C ALA A 600 22.43 -25.89 29.12
N SER A 601 21.76 -26.83 28.44
CA SER A 601 20.29 -26.91 28.38
C SER A 601 19.80 -27.97 29.36
N ALA A 602 18.86 -27.59 30.22
CA ALA A 602 18.08 -28.53 31.02
C ALA A 602 16.94 -29.10 30.16
N THR A 603 16.90 -30.43 30.04
CA THR A 603 15.81 -31.20 29.44
C THR A 603 14.56 -31.13 30.31
N GLY A 604 13.50 -30.46 29.82
CA GLY A 604 12.16 -30.48 30.41
C GLY A 604 11.20 -31.32 29.57
N ALA A 605 10.52 -32.25 30.23
CA ALA A 605 9.56 -33.20 29.66
C ALA A 605 8.35 -32.52 28.99
N ALA A 606 7.83 -33.13 27.93
CA ALA A 606 6.62 -32.71 27.22
C ALA A 606 5.38 -32.93 28.11
N GLY A 607 4.98 -31.91 28.86
CA GLY A 607 3.69 -31.83 29.53
C GLY A 607 2.59 -31.40 28.56
N THR A 608 1.44 -32.05 28.62
CA THR A 608 0.18 -31.55 28.06
C THR A 608 -0.04 -30.11 28.53
N GLY A 609 0.11 -29.14 27.62
CA GLY A 609 0.04 -27.71 27.95
C GLY A 609 -1.30 -27.35 28.57
N ALA A 610 -1.30 -26.91 29.82
CA ALA A 610 -2.48 -26.36 30.46
C ALA A 610 -2.92 -25.10 29.69
N ALA A 611 -4.20 -25.05 29.30
CA ALA A 611 -4.74 -23.93 28.54
C ALA A 611 -4.64 -22.62 29.33
N MET A 612 -4.28 -21.55 28.63
CA MET A 612 -4.13 -20.20 29.18
C MET A 612 -5.22 -19.30 28.60
N ARG A 613 -5.85 -18.50 29.46
CA ARG A 613 -6.84 -17.48 29.10
C ARG A 613 -6.33 -16.12 29.55
N VAL A 614 -6.34 -15.14 28.65
CA VAL A 614 -5.90 -13.76 28.95
C VAL A 614 -7.08 -12.82 28.80
N PHE A 615 -7.46 -12.15 29.87
CA PHE A 615 -8.41 -11.05 29.90
C PHE A 615 -7.67 -9.74 29.72
N ILE A 616 -7.89 -9.09 28.59
CA ILE A 616 -7.37 -7.75 28.32
C ILE A 616 -8.48 -6.78 28.67
N THR A 617 -8.16 -5.76 29.46
CA THR A 617 -9.06 -4.66 29.76
C THR A 617 -8.35 -3.36 29.42
N SER A 618 -9.09 -2.34 29.01
CA SER A 618 -8.54 -1.01 28.85
C SER A 618 -9.40 0.01 29.57
N ALA A 619 -8.76 0.98 30.22
CA ALA A 619 -9.44 1.96 31.05
C ALA A 619 -8.88 3.35 30.77
N PHE A 620 -9.78 4.28 30.44
CA PHE A 620 -9.49 5.69 30.19
C PHE A 620 -10.53 6.54 30.90
N ASP A 621 -10.07 7.62 31.53
CA ASP A 621 -10.95 8.53 32.24
C ASP A 621 -11.68 9.43 31.24
N GLY A 622 -13.01 9.49 31.37
CA GLY A 622 -13.87 10.43 30.64
C GLY A 622 -14.12 10.05 29.17
N GLY A 623 -15.31 9.50 28.88
CA GLY A 623 -15.83 9.32 27.52
C GLY A 623 -15.77 7.88 26.99
N ALA A 624 -15.97 7.74 25.68
CA ALA A 624 -15.89 6.44 25.00
C ALA A 624 -14.45 5.91 25.05
N ASN A 625 -14.28 4.62 25.30
CA ASN A 625 -12.96 4.02 25.37
C ASN A 625 -12.27 4.12 24.00
N PRO A 626 -11.14 4.84 23.87
CA PRO A 626 -10.48 5.02 22.57
C PRO A 626 -9.97 3.68 22.00
N MET A 627 -9.69 2.70 22.87
CA MET A 627 -9.25 1.37 22.47
C MET A 627 -10.38 0.48 21.94
N ALA A 628 -11.64 0.93 21.96
CA ALA A 628 -12.76 0.20 21.39
C ALA A 628 -12.51 -0.12 19.91
N GLY A 629 -12.60 -1.41 19.54
CA GLY A 629 -12.35 -1.89 18.20
C GLY A 629 -10.88 -1.93 17.77
N GLN A 630 -9.93 -1.58 18.64
CA GLN A 630 -8.49 -1.69 18.35
C GLN A 630 -8.00 -3.13 18.52
N VAL A 631 -6.98 -3.51 17.74
CA VAL A 631 -6.35 -4.82 17.81
C VAL A 631 -5.22 -4.80 18.84
N VAL A 632 -5.16 -5.84 19.66
CA VAL A 632 -4.05 -6.12 20.57
C VAL A 632 -3.34 -7.38 20.09
N TRP A 633 -2.03 -7.29 19.93
CA TRP A 633 -1.16 -8.39 19.54
C TRP A 633 -0.42 -8.93 20.76
N VAL A 634 -0.41 -10.25 20.92
CA VAL A 634 0.42 -10.95 21.91
C VAL A 634 1.65 -11.47 21.20
N MET A 635 2.82 -11.01 21.62
CA MET A 635 4.11 -11.30 21.00
C MET A 635 5.02 -12.02 21.99
N ARG A 636 5.90 -12.89 21.51
CA ARG A 636 6.91 -13.57 22.37
C ARG A 636 8.04 -12.64 22.79
N GLU A 637 8.25 -11.58 22.03
CA GLU A 637 9.35 -10.64 22.15
C GLU A 637 8.78 -9.23 22.00
N ARG A 638 9.46 -8.23 22.56
CA ARG A 638 9.08 -6.82 22.42
C ARG A 638 9.06 -6.39 20.96
N MET A 639 8.19 -5.46 20.60
CA MET A 639 8.08 -5.00 19.20
C MET A 639 9.40 -4.46 18.64
N ASP A 640 10.15 -3.66 19.41
CA ASP A 640 11.47 -3.18 19.00
C ASP A 640 12.47 -4.32 18.80
N ALA A 641 12.51 -5.31 19.71
CA ALA A 641 13.38 -6.48 19.59
C ALA A 641 13.06 -7.30 18.34
N VAL A 642 11.76 -7.51 18.06
CA VAL A 642 11.33 -8.17 16.84
C VAL A 642 11.77 -7.38 15.63
N LEU A 643 11.44 -6.09 15.53
CA LEU A 643 11.83 -5.26 14.39
C LEU A 643 13.36 -5.26 14.16
N ARG A 644 14.16 -5.19 15.23
CA ARG A 644 15.63 -5.32 15.12
C ARG A 644 16.04 -6.69 14.57
N SER A 645 15.44 -7.77 15.05
CA SER A 645 15.72 -9.13 14.57
C SER A 645 15.38 -9.31 13.08
N LEU A 646 14.44 -8.52 12.57
CA LEU A 646 14.00 -8.52 11.16
C LEU A 646 14.83 -7.57 10.28
N GLY A 647 15.84 -6.91 10.84
CA GLY A 647 16.65 -5.92 10.12
C GLY A 647 15.88 -4.65 9.75
N ALA A 648 14.81 -4.32 10.49
CA ALA A 648 14.08 -3.08 10.28
C ALA A 648 14.99 -1.87 10.57
N PRO A 649 14.90 -0.78 9.77
CA PRO A 649 15.71 0.42 9.97
C PRO A 649 15.15 1.26 11.12
N ILE A 650 15.39 0.81 12.36
CA ILE A 650 14.96 1.47 13.60
C ILE A 650 16.19 1.89 14.43
N PRO A 651 16.14 3.04 15.15
CA PRO A 651 17.25 3.44 16.03
C PRO A 651 17.51 2.37 17.11
N ALA A 652 18.76 2.03 17.47
CA ALA A 652 18.96 0.90 18.41
C ALA A 652 18.32 1.12 19.78
N ASN A 653 18.27 2.36 20.24
CA ASN A 653 17.69 2.71 21.54
C ASN A 653 16.24 3.19 21.42
N ALA A 654 15.62 3.01 20.24
CA ALA A 654 14.22 3.32 20.09
C ALA A 654 13.40 2.47 21.06
N THR A 655 12.51 3.11 21.80
CA THR A 655 11.43 2.43 22.50
C THR A 655 10.60 1.63 21.48
N PRO A 656 9.80 0.63 21.91
CA PRO A 656 8.88 -0.09 21.04
C PRO A 656 8.03 0.82 20.15
N SER A 657 7.58 1.94 20.71
CA SER A 657 6.74 2.91 20.00
C SER A 657 7.51 3.72 18.98
N GLN A 658 8.69 4.22 19.37
CA GLN A 658 9.60 4.92 18.44
C GLN A 658 10.08 3.98 17.33
N ALA A 659 10.35 2.71 17.65
CA ALA A 659 10.77 1.70 16.70
C ALA A 659 9.68 1.42 15.67
N TRP A 660 8.44 1.23 16.13
CA TRP A 660 7.30 1.03 15.25
C TRP A 660 7.06 2.24 14.33
N ILE A 661 7.14 3.46 14.85
CA ILE A 661 6.97 4.68 14.04
C ILE A 661 8.11 4.86 13.04
N ALA A 662 9.37 4.63 13.46
CA ALA A 662 10.52 4.66 12.58
C ALA A 662 10.39 3.63 11.45
N PHE A 663 9.95 2.42 11.78
CA PHE A 663 9.65 1.38 10.80
C PHE A 663 8.54 1.84 9.83
N ALA A 664 7.40 2.31 10.35
CA ALA A 664 6.30 2.79 9.53
C ALA A 664 6.71 3.94 8.59
N MET A 665 7.53 4.87 9.07
CA MET A 665 8.07 5.98 8.28
C MET A 665 9.05 5.50 7.22
N ALA A 666 9.92 4.54 7.54
CA ALA A 666 10.83 3.94 6.57
C ALA A 666 10.09 3.20 5.45
N CYS A 667 8.91 2.65 5.74
CA CYS A 667 8.06 1.98 4.77
C CYS A 667 7.26 2.94 3.86
N LYS A 668 7.19 4.24 4.15
CA LYS A 668 6.47 5.23 3.31
C LYS A 668 7.07 5.47 1.91
N GLY A 669 8.11 4.74 1.52
CA GLY A 669 8.68 4.77 0.18
C GLY A 669 9.53 3.54 -0.14
N ARG A 670 9.35 2.43 0.59
CA ARG A 670 10.11 1.18 0.45
C ARG A 670 9.18 -0.01 0.62
N ASP A 671 9.49 -1.11 -0.07
CA ASP A 671 8.79 -2.38 0.16
C ASP A 671 9.23 -3.00 1.49
N CYS A 672 8.31 -3.02 2.46
CA CYS A 672 8.50 -3.64 3.77
C CYS A 672 7.76 -4.98 3.91
N SER A 673 7.26 -5.54 2.80
CA SER A 673 6.44 -6.75 2.80
C SER A 673 7.11 -7.94 3.48
N SER A 674 8.41 -8.17 3.23
CA SER A 674 9.17 -9.25 3.86
C SER A 674 9.29 -9.09 5.38
N ALA A 675 9.58 -7.87 5.85
CA ALA A 675 9.66 -7.59 7.29
C ALA A 675 8.29 -7.77 7.97
N LEU A 676 7.21 -7.29 7.33
CA LEU A 676 5.85 -7.51 7.82
C LEU A 676 5.51 -9.00 7.86
N ALA A 677 5.80 -9.76 6.79
CA ALA A 677 5.58 -11.20 6.72
C ALA A 677 6.31 -11.96 7.84
N GLN A 678 7.52 -11.56 8.20
CA GLN A 678 8.26 -12.17 9.29
C GLN A 678 7.74 -11.73 10.66
N LEU A 679 7.32 -10.48 10.83
CA LEU A 679 6.66 -10.01 12.05
C LEU A 679 5.44 -10.88 12.41
N LYS A 680 4.68 -11.33 11.40
CA LYS A 680 3.56 -12.29 11.56
C LYS A 680 3.96 -13.55 12.32
N THR A 681 5.14 -14.08 12.04
CA THR A 681 5.62 -15.34 12.66
C THR A 681 5.95 -15.17 14.15
N ARG A 682 6.08 -13.92 14.63
CA ARG A 682 6.38 -13.58 16.03
C ARG A 682 5.13 -13.26 16.86
N VAL A 683 3.98 -13.14 16.20
CA VAL A 683 2.68 -12.95 16.86
C VAL A 683 2.13 -14.32 17.28
N VAL A 684 1.85 -14.45 18.57
CA VAL A 684 1.33 -15.67 19.21
C VAL A 684 -0.19 -15.71 19.09
N ALA A 685 -0.82 -14.56 19.32
CA ALA A 685 -2.25 -14.36 19.20
C ALA A 685 -2.54 -12.89 18.91
N ALA A 686 -3.72 -12.61 18.37
CA ALA A 686 -4.24 -11.25 18.27
C ALA A 686 -5.74 -11.27 18.53
N THR A 687 -6.27 -10.21 19.11
CA THR A 687 -7.70 -10.06 19.38
C THR A 687 -8.11 -8.60 19.27
N ARG A 688 -9.39 -8.34 19.02
CA ARG A 688 -9.93 -6.99 18.98
C ARG A 688 -10.66 -6.69 20.29
N LEU A 689 -10.49 -5.48 20.81
CA LEU A 689 -11.20 -5.04 22.00
C LEU A 689 -12.65 -4.68 21.65
N ASP A 690 -13.59 -5.07 22.50
CA ASP A 690 -15.02 -4.74 22.40
C ASP A 690 -15.29 -3.25 22.63
N ALA A 691 -16.57 -2.85 22.59
CA ALA A 691 -16.97 -1.45 22.82
C ALA A 691 -16.60 -0.92 24.22
N GLY A 692 -16.44 -1.81 25.21
CA GLY A 692 -15.95 -1.50 26.54
C GLY A 692 -14.42 -1.53 26.66
N GLY A 693 -13.71 -1.84 25.57
CA GLY A 693 -12.27 -1.98 25.55
C GLY A 693 -11.77 -3.25 26.23
N LYS A 694 -12.54 -4.34 26.19
CA LYS A 694 -12.17 -5.64 26.76
C LYS A 694 -12.00 -6.69 25.67
N ALA A 695 -11.13 -7.68 25.88
CA ALA A 695 -11.02 -8.85 25.03
C ALA A 695 -10.58 -10.07 25.83
N THR A 696 -10.88 -11.27 25.33
CA THR A 696 -10.39 -12.53 25.90
C THR A 696 -9.64 -13.32 24.84
N ILE A 697 -8.40 -13.68 25.15
CA ILE A 697 -7.58 -14.56 24.29
C ILE A 697 -7.53 -15.93 24.93
N SER A 698 -7.96 -16.95 24.20
CA SER A 698 -7.77 -18.36 24.58
C SER A 698 -6.70 -18.97 23.70
N THR A 699 -5.50 -19.19 24.22
CA THR A 699 -4.41 -19.85 23.47
C THR A 699 -4.24 -21.28 23.97
N GLN A 700 -4.58 -22.27 23.15
CA GLN A 700 -4.36 -23.68 23.47
C GLN A 700 -2.88 -24.10 23.35
N THR A 701 -2.05 -23.29 22.69
CA THR A 701 -0.69 -23.64 22.28
C THR A 701 0.40 -22.73 22.88
N ALA A 702 0.04 -21.77 23.72
CA ALA A 702 1.04 -20.90 24.36
C ALA A 702 1.65 -21.61 25.57
N ALA A 703 2.98 -21.75 25.57
CA ALA A 703 3.72 -22.11 26.77
C ALA A 703 3.58 -20.98 27.79
N THR A 704 3.59 -21.31 29.08
CA THR A 704 3.70 -20.31 30.14
C THR A 704 5.00 -19.52 29.99
N GLY A 705 5.00 -18.23 30.35
CA GLY A 705 6.18 -17.38 30.22
C GLY A 705 5.86 -15.91 29.99
N THR A 706 6.90 -15.13 29.71
CA THR A 706 6.79 -13.70 29.40
C THR A 706 6.34 -13.51 27.96
N TYR A 707 5.28 -12.73 27.79
CA TYR A 707 4.79 -12.24 26.51
C TYR A 707 4.65 -10.72 26.56
N TYR A 708 4.48 -10.09 25.40
CA TYR A 708 4.32 -8.65 25.27
C TYR A 708 3.01 -8.35 24.56
N LEU A 709 2.20 -7.47 25.16
CA LEU A 709 0.97 -6.99 24.56
C LEU A 709 1.26 -5.68 23.85
N PHE A 710 1.23 -5.75 22.53
CA PHE A 710 1.43 -4.61 21.65
C PHE A 710 0.07 -4.07 21.18
N ALA A 711 -0.13 -2.75 21.26
CA ALA A 711 -1.33 -2.08 20.76
C ALA A 711 -1.05 -0.59 20.51
N GLN A 712 -1.93 0.08 19.77
CA GLN A 712 -1.83 1.53 19.55
C GLN A 712 -3.22 2.17 19.41
N VAL A 713 -3.34 3.44 19.82
CA VAL A 713 -4.53 4.26 19.59
C VAL A 713 -4.19 5.74 19.52
N ARG A 714 -4.90 6.49 18.68
CA ARG A 714 -4.75 7.96 18.63
C ARG A 714 -5.61 8.59 19.73
N GLY A 715 -4.96 9.28 20.67
CA GLY A 715 -5.60 10.06 21.72
C GLY A 715 -5.50 11.58 21.48
N PRO A 716 -6.08 12.40 22.38
CA PRO A 716 -6.07 13.87 22.24
C PRO A 716 -4.68 14.51 22.24
N GLY A 717 -3.70 13.87 22.90
CA GLY A 717 -2.33 14.38 23.03
C GLY A 717 -1.31 13.78 22.06
N GLY A 718 -1.72 12.87 21.18
CA GLY A 718 -0.81 12.11 20.32
C GLY A 718 -1.20 10.64 20.16
N LEU A 719 -0.29 9.84 19.62
CA LEU A 719 -0.45 8.39 19.53
C LEU A 719 -0.04 7.75 20.87
N LEU A 720 -0.94 7.00 21.49
CA LEU A 720 -0.64 6.14 22.62
C LEU A 720 -0.27 4.76 22.11
N MET A 721 0.82 4.20 22.61
CA MET A 721 1.31 2.89 22.22
C MET A 721 1.66 2.03 23.43
N TRP A 722 1.31 0.75 23.37
CA TRP A 722 1.59 -0.24 24.40
C TRP A 722 2.55 -1.28 23.87
N ASP A 723 3.50 -1.70 24.71
CA ASP A 723 4.33 -2.89 24.56
C ASP A 723 4.55 -3.46 25.96
N VAL A 724 3.45 -3.92 26.58
CA VAL A 724 3.40 -4.22 28.02
C VAL A 724 3.83 -5.68 28.25
N PRO A 725 4.90 -5.95 29.03
CA PRO A 725 5.25 -7.30 29.41
C PRO A 725 4.19 -7.91 30.33
N ALA A 726 3.81 -9.15 30.07
CA ALA A 726 2.92 -9.95 30.91
C ALA A 726 3.48 -11.36 31.07
N ASN A 727 3.62 -11.81 32.32
CA ASN A 727 4.02 -13.18 32.63
C ASN A 727 2.78 -14.06 32.74
N PHE A 728 2.51 -14.84 31.70
CA PHE A 728 1.34 -15.69 31.68
C PHE A 728 1.58 -17.05 32.35
N GLN A 729 0.67 -17.39 33.24
CA GLN A 729 0.61 -18.66 33.97
C GLN A 729 -0.53 -19.54 33.43
N PRO A 730 -0.55 -20.85 33.74
CA PRO A 730 -1.70 -21.70 33.44
C PRO A 730 -2.98 -21.12 34.03
N GLY A 731 -4.09 -21.18 33.29
CA GLY A 731 -5.37 -20.62 33.71
C GLY A 731 -5.56 -19.16 33.32
N ASP A 732 -6.24 -18.41 34.18
CA ASP A 732 -6.71 -17.05 33.89
C ASP A 732 -5.65 -16.00 34.23
N ASN A 733 -5.37 -15.12 33.27
CA ASN A 733 -4.42 -14.02 33.37
C ASN A 733 -5.15 -12.72 33.02
N THR A 734 -4.75 -11.59 33.62
CA THR A 734 -5.36 -10.29 33.34
C THR A 734 -4.29 -9.26 33.00
N VAL A 735 -4.52 -8.47 31.96
CA VAL A 735 -3.67 -7.33 31.59
C VAL A 735 -4.54 -6.11 31.37
N THR A 736 -4.13 -4.98 31.93
CA THR A 736 -4.85 -3.71 31.79
C THR A 736 -4.03 -2.72 30.97
N LEU A 737 -4.62 -2.17 29.90
CA LEU A 737 -4.04 -1.12 29.06
C LEU A 737 -4.64 0.22 29.49
N THR A 738 -3.81 1.13 29.98
CA THR A 738 -4.21 2.47 30.44
C THR A 738 -3.34 3.52 29.75
N ALA A 739 -3.78 4.78 29.76
CA ALA A 739 -2.92 5.87 29.29
C ALA A 739 -1.59 5.96 30.09
N THR A 740 -1.59 5.54 31.36
CA THR A 740 -0.42 5.61 32.24
C THR A 740 0.64 4.56 31.95
N ASN A 741 0.28 3.42 31.33
CA ASN A 741 1.23 2.40 30.89
C ASN A 741 1.40 2.37 29.36
N ALA A 742 0.89 3.40 28.68
CA ALA A 742 1.19 3.69 27.30
C ALA A 742 2.38 4.63 27.20
N GLU A 743 3.14 4.51 26.13
CA GLU A 743 4.03 5.56 25.68
C GLU A 743 3.25 6.54 24.82
N LEU A 744 3.31 7.83 25.18
CA LEU A 744 2.72 8.90 24.38
C LEU A 744 3.74 9.41 23.36
N ILE A 745 3.38 9.33 22.08
CA ILE A 745 4.15 9.89 20.99
C ILE A 745 3.42 11.11 20.43
N HIS A 746 4.10 12.25 20.46
CA HIS A 746 3.60 13.54 19.97
C HIS A 746 3.73 13.70 18.46
#